data_AF-A0A9P6SLR5-F1
#
_entry.id   AF-A0A9P6SLR5-F1
#
_cell.length_a   1.000
_cell.length_b   1.000
_cell.length_c   1.000
_cell.angle_alpha   90.00
_cell.angle_beta   90.00
_cell.angle_gamma   90.00
#
_symmetry.space_group_name_H-M   'P 1'
#
loop_
_entity.id
_entity.type
_entity.pdbx_description
1 polymer ?
#
loop_
_entity_poly.entity_id
_entity_poly.type
_entity_poly.pdbx_seq_one_letter_code
_entity_poly.pdbx_strand_id
1 'polypeptide(L)'
;MANTKTVHVPHLGGIDVGYQMPHPYNPSKPTLVLVNSFTTSSELYKSQYANKELTDTMNLLAIELLGHGKTRTKAENFTYWDTALMNLQVLDALGIKKAFVLGTSQGGWITARMALLGPDKIEGIIPLGTSMDFESERTRKLGCWDGFEACTGPINAWTTTKSTPDFKPDLDYCDFLIDIGFGKDCSSETRTFWQRTIQANYQGDDGRRRARMAAINLRERDGLHGRLFDIYCPVLWLHGTADVVYSVSNAEEEIKLFVNAKSAELVTVPDGAHFLKENFNDLYHYASPVHVEANQAASSPNLVWASASSRLIARSTASGTDIQRSTKHPWYPSPSFKPHHDVPKTLHIRFRSTTMSEKKAPRSVRGTGTGTGKSPIATPPRAATGGRSRTDHHDDNASTKSTKSTPDTNASDAEDESLENAKDKEIAGLKRELATMEDEFERELTQLSHKLTNESETAVFWQQKHSALNQNFLKTDTDLRLLRQELGGVVKEREERDRDIKTRISSLMLDRDAFREAYNEAMGELRGKDEMIKALQGQVWGLKSFVSSSSKMDEQVTDEAFGERMQRLGNGLQNWVITGFRRAKIDVEKASGETKDQLLQLVPTYEILATSSKVHLIQSLVSRLLVDRIFNVYFIGILKEHADDLIKVEKYLTEFGSAESMNQWRSATLAILRKEAPQKLQKETYAVTEAIVKQVNTVMGAISDVQSSETRDQSLRAFVASSIELARLLRVQKAVFSVIMPSIEAHQRTMFDAETMEDVGGEDEDTLHEREIRCVTFPGIIKNGDENGERGHLRNVVAKVRVLCAPD
;
A
#
# COMPACT_ATOMS: atom_id res chain seq x y z
N MET A 1 -36.01 11.20 26.18
CA MET A 1 -34.79 12.04 26.07
C MET A 1 -33.60 11.11 26.07
N ALA A 2 -32.52 11.39 25.33
CA ALA A 2 -31.32 10.56 25.39
C ALA A 2 -30.77 10.57 26.83
N ASN A 3 -30.50 9.39 27.39
CA ASN A 3 -30.21 9.19 28.81
C ASN A 3 -28.72 9.42 29.16
N THR A 4 -28.02 10.08 28.25
CA THR A 4 -26.57 10.29 28.23
C THR A 4 -26.14 11.21 29.37
N LYS A 5 -25.21 10.74 30.19
CA LYS A 5 -24.53 11.50 31.24
C LYS A 5 -23.20 12.04 30.70
N THR A 6 -22.49 12.82 31.51
CA THR A 6 -21.09 13.19 31.27
C THR A 6 -20.21 12.75 32.43
N VAL A 7 -18.94 12.46 32.14
CA VAL A 7 -17.87 12.22 33.13
C VAL A 7 -16.61 12.96 32.69
N HIS A 8 -15.89 13.56 33.63
CA HIS A 8 -14.66 14.29 33.33
C HIS A 8 -13.45 13.36 33.38
N VAL A 9 -12.57 13.43 32.36
CA VAL A 9 -11.31 12.67 32.32
C VAL A 9 -10.12 13.60 32.01
N PRO A 10 -8.92 13.37 32.57
CA PRO A 10 -7.80 14.31 32.51
C PRO A 10 -7.07 14.38 31.15
N HIS A 11 -7.31 13.46 30.21
CA HIS A 11 -6.64 13.47 28.91
C HIS A 11 -6.85 14.80 28.15
N LEU A 12 -5.91 15.16 27.28
CA LEU A 12 -5.89 16.43 26.52
C LEU A 12 -6.11 17.72 27.36
N GLY A 13 -5.82 17.69 28.67
CA GLY A 13 -6.03 18.83 29.57
C GLY A 13 -7.47 18.98 30.08
N GLY A 14 -8.27 17.91 30.00
CA GLY A 14 -9.65 17.85 30.48
C GLY A 14 -10.66 17.66 29.34
N ILE A 15 -11.35 16.52 29.35
CA ILE A 15 -12.45 16.18 28.42
C ILE A 15 -13.69 15.86 29.25
N ASP A 16 -14.82 16.47 28.91
CA ASP A 16 -16.14 16.07 29.41
C ASP A 16 -16.72 15.04 28.44
N VAL A 17 -16.68 13.76 28.81
CA VAL A 17 -17.05 12.63 27.94
C VAL A 17 -18.51 12.26 28.11
N GLY A 18 -19.28 12.22 27.02
CA GLY A 18 -20.63 11.70 26.97
C GLY A 18 -20.64 10.17 27.10
N TYR A 19 -21.51 9.62 27.96
CA TYR A 19 -21.70 8.17 28.05
C TYR A 19 -23.15 7.80 28.39
N GLN A 20 -23.60 6.62 27.98
CA GLN A 20 -24.96 6.11 28.24
C GLN A 20 -24.91 4.68 28.78
N MET A 21 -25.71 4.41 29.81
CA MET A 21 -26.00 3.08 30.33
C MET A 21 -27.51 2.94 30.50
N PRO A 22 -28.15 1.85 30.04
CA PRO A 22 -29.60 1.66 30.18
C PRO A 22 -30.03 1.38 31.62
N HIS A 23 -29.13 0.84 32.44
CA HIS A 23 -29.34 0.52 33.85
C HIS A 23 -28.13 0.96 34.69
N PRO A 24 -28.28 1.07 36.03
CA PRO A 24 -27.14 1.26 36.93
C PRO A 24 -26.11 0.12 36.80
N TYR A 25 -24.83 0.46 36.94
CA TYR A 25 -23.74 -0.51 36.92
C TYR A 25 -23.89 -1.57 38.02
N ASN A 26 -23.77 -2.84 37.65
CA ASN A 26 -23.77 -3.98 38.57
C ASN A 26 -22.41 -4.71 38.49
N PRO A 27 -21.58 -4.68 39.55
CA PRO A 27 -20.25 -5.30 39.54
C PRO A 27 -20.26 -6.84 39.54
N SER A 28 -21.43 -7.49 39.64
CA SER A 28 -21.56 -8.95 39.44
C SER A 28 -21.75 -9.37 37.97
N LYS A 29 -21.84 -8.41 37.05
CA LYS A 29 -21.96 -8.65 35.60
C LYS A 29 -20.69 -8.24 34.86
N PRO A 30 -20.32 -8.92 33.76
CA PRO A 30 -19.31 -8.40 32.82
C PRO A 30 -19.78 -7.06 32.22
N THR A 31 -18.84 -6.31 31.64
CA THR A 31 -19.15 -5.03 30.97
C THR A 31 -18.81 -5.11 29.50
N LEU A 32 -19.73 -4.68 28.64
CA LEU A 32 -19.51 -4.45 27.23
C LEU A 32 -19.53 -2.94 26.95
N VAL A 33 -18.39 -2.42 26.52
CA VAL A 33 -18.23 -1.05 26.03
C VAL A 33 -18.68 -1.01 24.56
N LEU A 34 -19.46 0.00 24.21
CA LEU A 34 -20.04 0.19 22.89
C LEU A 34 -19.50 1.50 22.27
N VAL A 35 -18.72 1.38 21.20
CA VAL A 35 -17.90 2.47 20.63
C VAL A 35 -18.51 2.90 19.29
N ASN A 36 -19.06 4.13 19.21
CA ASN A 36 -19.99 4.51 18.13
C ASN A 36 -19.33 4.83 16.77
N SER A 37 -20.07 4.61 15.68
CA SER A 37 -19.66 4.92 14.31
C SER A 37 -19.55 6.41 14.00
N PHE A 38 -18.94 6.74 12.86
CA PHE A 38 -18.75 8.12 12.40
C PHE A 38 -20.06 8.90 12.34
N THR A 39 -20.04 10.14 12.83
CA THR A 39 -21.18 11.07 13.06
C THR A 39 -22.33 10.61 13.97
N THR A 40 -22.39 9.33 14.36
CA THR A 40 -23.41 8.79 15.27
C THR A 40 -23.17 9.20 16.75
N SER A 41 -23.98 8.64 17.65
CA SER A 41 -23.97 8.90 19.10
C SER A 41 -24.26 7.61 19.87
N SER A 42 -24.38 7.71 21.20
CA SER A 42 -24.82 6.59 22.05
C SER A 42 -26.21 6.03 21.68
N GLU A 43 -27.04 6.76 20.93
CA GLU A 43 -28.34 6.26 20.44
C GLU A 43 -28.21 5.26 19.28
N LEU A 44 -27.00 5.01 18.74
CA LEU A 44 -26.75 3.91 17.78
C LEU A 44 -27.13 2.55 18.36
N TYR A 45 -26.91 2.36 19.67
CA TYR A 45 -27.10 1.08 20.37
C TYR A 45 -28.49 0.91 21.01
N LYS A 46 -29.49 1.62 20.49
CA LYS A 46 -30.83 1.72 21.09
C LYS A 46 -31.61 0.41 21.09
N SER A 47 -31.41 -0.47 20.11
CA SER A 47 -31.99 -1.82 20.11
C SER A 47 -31.32 -2.72 21.15
N GLN A 48 -30.01 -2.63 21.32
CA GLN A 48 -29.26 -3.35 22.36
C GLN A 48 -29.69 -2.90 23.78
N TYR A 49 -29.98 -1.61 24.00
CA TYR A 49 -30.57 -1.14 25.27
C TYR A 49 -31.97 -1.70 25.55
N ALA A 50 -32.72 -2.08 24.52
CA ALA A 50 -34.06 -2.66 24.64
C ALA A 50 -34.03 -4.19 24.75
N ASN A 51 -32.92 -4.84 24.38
CA ASN A 51 -32.75 -6.29 24.51
C ASN A 51 -32.54 -6.68 25.98
N LYS A 52 -33.62 -7.20 26.60
CA LYS A 52 -33.63 -7.60 28.01
C LYS A 52 -32.69 -8.76 28.33
N GLU A 53 -32.49 -9.72 27.42
CA GLU A 53 -31.60 -10.87 27.65
C GLU A 53 -30.13 -10.42 27.72
N LEU A 54 -29.76 -9.49 26.84
CA LEU A 54 -28.48 -8.81 26.85
C LEU A 54 -28.27 -7.98 28.13
N THR A 55 -29.22 -7.12 28.51
CA THR A 55 -29.08 -6.26 29.70
C THR A 55 -29.24 -7.01 31.03
N ASP A 56 -29.96 -8.14 31.06
CA ASP A 56 -29.97 -9.08 32.20
C ASP A 56 -28.61 -9.77 32.37
N THR A 57 -27.84 -9.95 31.30
CA THR A 57 -26.55 -10.66 31.32
C THR A 57 -25.36 -9.74 31.61
N MET A 58 -25.29 -8.57 30.96
CA MET A 58 -24.10 -7.69 31.02
C MET A 58 -24.43 -6.22 31.27
N ASN A 59 -23.46 -5.46 31.79
CA ASN A 59 -23.52 -4.00 31.82
C ASN A 59 -23.22 -3.48 30.41
N LEU A 60 -24.14 -2.70 29.82
CA LEU A 60 -23.88 -1.96 28.58
C LEU A 60 -23.42 -0.53 28.91
N LEU A 61 -22.29 -0.14 28.35
CA LEU A 61 -21.73 1.22 28.47
C LEU A 61 -21.36 1.74 27.07
N ALA A 62 -22.20 2.61 26.50
CA ALA A 62 -21.81 3.35 25.30
C ALA A 62 -21.01 4.58 25.70
N ILE A 63 -19.86 4.80 25.04
CA ILE A 63 -19.02 5.98 25.23
C ILE A 63 -19.02 6.77 23.92
N GLU A 64 -19.35 8.06 24.01
CA GLU A 64 -19.43 8.96 22.87
C GLU A 64 -18.04 9.53 22.57
N LEU A 65 -17.61 9.40 21.32
CA LEU A 65 -16.22 9.66 20.93
C LEU A 65 -15.88 11.15 20.84
N LEU A 66 -14.59 11.48 20.76
CA LEU A 66 -14.15 12.86 20.50
C LEU A 66 -14.79 13.36 19.19
N GLY A 67 -15.31 14.58 19.21
CA GLY A 67 -16.10 15.15 18.11
C GLY A 67 -17.58 14.72 18.03
N HIS A 68 -18.02 13.76 18.85
CA HIS A 68 -19.35 13.12 18.75
C HIS A 68 -20.22 13.37 19.99
N GLY A 69 -21.55 13.26 19.81
CA GLY A 69 -22.54 13.30 20.90
C GLY A 69 -22.37 14.49 21.87
N LYS A 70 -22.32 14.21 23.17
CA LYS A 70 -22.07 15.18 24.25
C LYS A 70 -20.59 15.40 24.58
N THR A 71 -19.67 14.64 23.98
CA THR A 71 -18.23 14.69 24.33
C THR A 71 -17.57 15.99 23.87
N ARG A 72 -16.96 16.73 24.79
CA ARG A 72 -16.32 18.04 24.53
C ARG A 72 -14.93 18.13 25.14
N THR A 73 -14.01 18.74 24.40
CA THR A 73 -12.61 18.99 24.78
C THR A 73 -12.23 20.41 24.39
N LYS A 74 -11.17 20.95 24.98
CA LYS A 74 -10.53 22.21 24.57
C LYS A 74 -9.49 22.02 23.47
N ALA A 75 -9.05 20.78 23.20
CA ALA A 75 -8.09 20.49 22.16
C ALA A 75 -8.74 20.56 20.77
N GLU A 76 -8.25 21.45 19.90
CA GLU A 76 -8.77 21.58 18.53
C GLU A 76 -8.43 20.38 17.63
N ASN A 77 -7.36 19.66 17.95
CA ASN A 77 -6.88 18.48 17.23
C ASN A 77 -6.80 17.29 18.20
N PHE A 78 -7.14 16.10 17.73
CA PHE A 78 -7.11 14.83 18.45
C PHE A 78 -7.08 13.67 17.45
N THR A 79 -6.76 12.46 17.92
CA THR A 79 -6.67 11.22 17.14
C THR A 79 -7.59 10.11 17.66
N TYR A 80 -7.65 8.99 16.94
CA TYR A 80 -8.25 7.75 17.45
C TYR A 80 -7.45 7.13 18.61
N TRP A 81 -6.16 7.45 18.80
CA TRP A 81 -5.41 7.06 19.99
C TRP A 81 -5.84 7.87 21.21
N ASP A 82 -6.07 9.18 21.05
CA ASP A 82 -6.63 10.02 22.11
C ASP A 82 -8.03 9.56 22.53
N THR A 83 -8.84 9.14 21.55
CA THR A 83 -10.17 8.60 21.79
C THR A 83 -10.12 7.26 22.54
N ALA A 84 -9.18 6.37 22.17
CA ALA A 84 -8.98 5.11 22.89
C ALA A 84 -8.49 5.32 24.33
N LEU A 85 -7.54 6.23 24.57
CA LEU A 85 -7.06 6.57 25.90
C LEU A 85 -8.14 7.25 26.75
N MET A 86 -8.93 8.15 26.16
CA MET A 86 -10.12 8.75 26.79
C MET A 86 -11.11 7.67 27.22
N ASN A 87 -11.42 6.69 26.36
CA ASN A 87 -12.34 5.60 26.68
C ASN A 87 -11.83 4.74 27.85
N LEU A 88 -10.52 4.45 27.92
CA LEU A 88 -9.92 3.74 29.06
C LEU A 88 -10.02 4.56 30.36
N GLN A 89 -9.80 5.88 30.31
CA GLN A 89 -9.97 6.77 31.46
C GLN A 89 -11.44 6.89 31.92
N VAL A 90 -12.42 6.73 31.01
CA VAL A 90 -13.84 6.63 31.38
C VAL A 90 -14.11 5.36 32.20
N LEU A 91 -13.48 4.23 31.86
CA LEU A 91 -13.60 3.00 32.66
C LEU A 91 -13.05 3.21 34.08
N ASP A 92 -11.88 3.84 34.20
CA ASP A 92 -11.28 4.16 35.51
C ASP A 92 -12.13 5.14 36.31
N ALA A 93 -12.67 6.20 35.69
CA ALA A 93 -13.55 7.17 36.33
C ALA A 93 -14.91 6.58 36.77
N LEU A 94 -15.36 5.50 36.12
CA LEU A 94 -16.57 4.75 36.49
C LEU A 94 -16.27 3.54 37.41
N GLY A 95 -15.01 3.28 37.77
CA GLY A 95 -14.59 2.16 38.60
C GLY A 95 -14.65 0.77 37.92
N ILE A 96 -14.75 0.75 36.59
CA ILE A 96 -14.88 -0.47 35.78
C ILE A 96 -13.47 -1.02 35.51
N LYS A 97 -13.08 -2.03 36.27
CA LYS A 97 -11.71 -2.60 36.21
C LYS A 97 -11.40 -3.32 34.90
N LYS A 98 -12.42 -3.92 34.28
CA LYS A 98 -12.32 -4.77 33.09
C LYS A 98 -13.57 -4.68 32.22
N ALA A 99 -13.41 -4.82 30.90
CA ALA A 99 -14.51 -4.86 29.95
C ALA A 99 -14.15 -5.58 28.63
N PHE A 100 -15.19 -6.04 27.93
CA PHE A 100 -15.15 -6.29 26.50
C PHE A 100 -15.46 -4.99 25.73
N VAL A 101 -14.98 -4.84 24.50
CA VAL A 101 -15.21 -3.64 23.70
C VAL A 101 -15.71 -4.00 22.30
N LEU A 102 -16.91 -3.57 21.95
CA LEU A 102 -17.47 -3.61 20.60
C LEU A 102 -17.37 -2.23 19.95
N GLY A 103 -17.02 -2.18 18.67
CA GLY A 103 -16.95 -0.92 17.95
C GLY A 103 -17.23 -1.06 16.46
N THR A 104 -18.15 -0.23 15.99
CA THR A 104 -18.70 -0.22 14.63
C THR A 104 -18.00 0.84 13.78
N SER A 105 -17.54 0.52 12.56
CA SER A 105 -16.86 1.49 11.67
C SER A 105 -15.60 2.06 12.31
N GLN A 106 -15.48 3.39 12.48
CA GLN A 106 -14.40 4.04 13.27
C GLN A 106 -14.20 3.41 14.66
N GLY A 107 -15.28 2.87 15.26
CA GLY A 107 -15.22 2.22 16.56
C GLY A 107 -14.34 0.98 16.57
N GLY A 108 -14.26 0.23 15.47
CA GLY A 108 -13.44 -0.99 15.37
C GLY A 108 -11.96 -0.71 15.56
N TRP A 109 -11.43 0.24 14.80
CA TRP A 109 -10.09 0.84 14.98
C TRP A 109 -9.80 1.34 16.39
N ILE A 110 -10.81 1.83 17.11
CA ILE A 110 -10.69 2.31 18.49
C ILE A 110 -10.69 1.14 19.47
N THR A 111 -11.44 0.06 19.23
CA THR A 111 -11.38 -1.16 20.07
C THR A 111 -9.98 -1.78 20.07
N ALA A 112 -9.36 -1.90 18.89
CA ALA A 112 -8.00 -2.41 18.75
C ALA A 112 -6.98 -1.50 19.45
N ARG A 113 -7.13 -0.17 19.33
CA ARG A 113 -6.31 0.80 20.09
C ARG A 113 -6.54 0.71 21.61
N MET A 114 -7.75 0.45 22.07
CA MET A 114 -8.04 0.23 23.50
C MET A 114 -7.40 -1.07 24.02
N ALA A 115 -7.40 -2.15 23.23
CA ALA A 115 -6.71 -3.39 23.59
C ALA A 115 -5.19 -3.20 23.67
N LEU A 116 -4.59 -2.45 22.72
CA LEU A 116 -3.17 -2.13 22.70
C LEU A 116 -2.74 -1.20 23.86
N LEU A 117 -3.56 -0.22 24.22
CA LEU A 117 -3.29 0.72 25.32
C LEU A 117 -3.63 0.17 26.72
N GLY A 118 -4.45 -0.88 26.81
CA GLY A 118 -4.96 -1.41 28.08
C GLY A 118 -5.17 -2.93 28.08
N PRO A 119 -4.16 -3.76 27.77
CA PRO A 119 -4.31 -5.21 27.65
C PRO A 119 -4.79 -5.90 28.94
N ASP A 120 -4.48 -5.35 30.12
CA ASP A 120 -4.99 -5.85 31.42
C ASP A 120 -6.47 -5.50 31.68
N LYS A 121 -6.99 -4.47 31.00
CA LYS A 121 -8.37 -3.96 31.14
C LYS A 121 -9.32 -4.55 30.10
N ILE A 122 -8.83 -4.84 28.89
CA ILE A 122 -9.65 -5.28 27.76
C ILE A 122 -9.64 -6.81 27.65
N GLU A 123 -10.75 -7.44 28.02
CA GLU A 123 -10.86 -8.91 28.07
C GLU A 123 -11.14 -9.55 26.71
N GLY A 124 -11.51 -8.75 25.70
CA GLY A 124 -11.74 -9.14 24.31
C GLY A 124 -12.32 -7.99 23.51
N ILE A 125 -12.14 -8.02 22.19
CA ILE A 125 -12.65 -7.00 21.26
C ILE A 125 -13.57 -7.60 20.20
N ILE A 126 -14.56 -6.81 19.80
CA ILE A 126 -15.53 -7.13 18.76
C ILE A 126 -15.50 -6.02 17.70
N PRO A 127 -14.53 -6.05 16.75
CA PRO A 127 -14.49 -5.12 15.62
C PRO A 127 -15.66 -5.42 14.68
N LEU A 128 -16.40 -4.39 14.29
CA LEU A 128 -17.64 -4.53 13.52
C LEU A 128 -17.62 -3.60 12.30
N GLY A 129 -17.82 -4.14 11.08
CA GLY A 129 -17.97 -3.34 9.84
C GLY A 129 -16.86 -2.30 9.68
N THR A 130 -15.61 -2.74 9.60
CA THR A 130 -14.42 -1.92 9.84
C THR A 130 -13.23 -2.43 9.03
N SER A 131 -12.06 -1.84 9.23
CA SER A 131 -10.76 -2.34 8.75
C SER A 131 -9.68 -2.08 9.82
N MET A 132 -8.48 -2.59 9.62
CA MET A 132 -7.29 -2.26 10.42
C MET A 132 -6.23 -1.49 9.59
N ASP A 133 -6.45 -1.27 8.30
CA ASP A 133 -5.60 -0.51 7.37
C ASP A 133 -5.86 1.01 7.47
N PHE A 134 -4.99 1.82 6.87
CA PHE A 134 -5.15 3.26 6.65
C PHE A 134 -5.92 3.59 5.35
N GLU A 135 -6.73 2.65 4.82
CA GLU A 135 -7.35 2.73 3.48
C GLU A 135 -6.30 2.84 2.35
N SER A 136 -5.25 2.02 2.46
CA SER A 136 -4.26 1.82 1.42
C SER A 136 -4.87 1.41 0.07
N GLU A 137 -4.07 1.46 -1.00
CA GLU A 137 -4.50 0.96 -2.32
C GLU A 137 -4.90 -0.54 -2.27
N ARG A 138 -4.42 -1.31 -1.28
CA ARG A 138 -4.80 -2.72 -1.06
C ARG A 138 -6.29 -2.84 -0.73
N THR A 139 -6.80 -2.08 0.26
CA THR A 139 -8.22 -2.20 0.66
C THR A 139 -9.16 -1.83 -0.49
N ARG A 140 -8.81 -0.79 -1.26
CA ARG A 140 -9.57 -0.36 -2.44
C ARG A 140 -9.58 -1.44 -3.54
N LYS A 141 -8.45 -2.13 -3.76
CA LYS A 141 -8.37 -3.31 -4.65
C LYS A 141 -9.20 -4.50 -4.17
N LEU A 142 -9.42 -4.63 -2.86
CA LEU A 142 -10.32 -5.62 -2.24
C LEU A 142 -11.78 -5.18 -2.18
N GLY A 143 -12.15 -4.02 -2.74
CA GLY A 143 -13.52 -3.52 -2.81
C GLY A 143 -13.98 -2.67 -1.62
N CYS A 144 -13.08 -2.20 -0.76
CA CYS A 144 -13.39 -1.15 0.22
C CYS A 144 -13.49 0.22 -0.47
N TRP A 145 -14.19 1.18 0.16
CA TRP A 145 -14.36 2.55 -0.33
C TRP A 145 -13.06 3.38 -0.38
N ASP A 146 -13.13 4.53 -1.06
CA ASP A 146 -12.11 5.57 -0.97
C ASP A 146 -12.51 6.64 0.06
N GLY A 147 -12.16 6.38 1.33
CA GLY A 147 -12.39 7.34 2.42
C GLY A 147 -11.58 8.63 2.29
N PHE A 148 -10.47 8.62 1.53
CA PHE A 148 -9.69 9.83 1.28
C PHE A 148 -10.43 10.79 0.36
N GLU A 149 -11.00 10.31 -0.75
CA GLU A 149 -11.86 11.10 -1.63
C GLU A 149 -13.12 11.56 -0.87
N ALA A 150 -13.82 10.63 -0.22
CA ALA A 150 -15.08 10.91 0.49
C ALA A 150 -14.95 11.96 1.60
N CYS A 151 -13.85 11.95 2.36
CA CYS A 151 -13.63 12.94 3.43
C CYS A 151 -13.05 14.27 2.91
N THR A 152 -12.33 14.30 1.79
CA THR A 152 -11.61 15.50 1.33
C THR A 152 -12.55 16.65 0.94
N GLY A 153 -13.69 16.37 0.30
CA GLY A 153 -14.71 17.38 -0.01
C GLY A 153 -15.21 18.13 1.24
N PRO A 154 -15.79 17.43 2.24
CA PRO A 154 -16.21 18.01 3.51
C PRO A 154 -15.09 18.74 4.27
N ILE A 155 -13.88 18.16 4.35
CA ILE A 155 -12.74 18.81 5.03
C ILE A 155 -12.41 20.15 4.38
N ASN A 156 -12.36 20.22 3.04
CA ASN A 156 -12.08 21.44 2.31
C ASN A 156 -13.20 22.47 2.50
N ALA A 157 -14.47 22.07 2.33
CA ALA A 157 -15.64 22.94 2.49
C ALA A 157 -15.75 23.55 3.90
N TRP A 158 -15.33 22.83 4.94
CA TRP A 158 -15.40 23.28 6.33
C TRP A 158 -14.11 23.98 6.82
N THR A 159 -13.04 23.99 6.02
CA THR A 159 -11.80 24.72 6.30
C THR A 159 -11.95 26.20 5.98
N THR A 160 -12.41 26.99 6.98
CA THR A 160 -12.47 28.46 6.85
C THR A 160 -12.24 29.17 8.19
N THR A 161 -11.61 30.35 8.11
CA THR A 161 -11.42 31.29 9.23
C THR A 161 -12.62 32.22 9.43
N LYS A 162 -13.58 32.24 8.49
CA LYS A 162 -14.84 32.99 8.64
C LYS A 162 -15.69 32.37 9.73
N SER A 163 -16.45 33.21 10.45
CA SER A 163 -17.49 32.75 11.38
C SER A 163 -18.69 32.20 10.61
N THR A 164 -19.32 31.17 11.17
CA THR A 164 -20.40 30.38 10.57
C THR A 164 -21.44 30.00 11.64
N PRO A 165 -22.13 30.99 12.26
CA PRO A 165 -23.03 30.75 13.38
C PRO A 165 -24.21 29.82 13.01
N ASP A 166 -24.71 29.94 11.77
CA ASP A 166 -25.81 29.12 11.24
C ASP A 166 -25.34 27.79 10.62
N PHE A 167 -24.07 27.38 10.81
CA PHE A 167 -23.57 26.13 10.26
C PHE A 167 -24.37 24.93 10.79
N LYS A 168 -24.73 24.05 9.86
CA LYS A 168 -25.03 22.64 10.09
C LYS A 168 -24.66 21.87 8.82
N PRO A 169 -24.38 20.56 8.90
CA PRO A 169 -24.34 19.73 7.70
C PRO A 169 -25.65 19.81 6.92
N ASP A 170 -25.58 19.88 5.60
CA ASP A 170 -26.74 19.75 4.72
C ASP A 170 -27.37 18.34 4.81
N LEU A 171 -28.53 18.17 4.15
CA LEU A 171 -29.23 16.88 4.18
C LEU A 171 -28.52 15.84 3.31
N ASP A 172 -27.94 16.24 2.17
CA ASP A 172 -27.23 15.34 1.26
C ASP A 172 -26.06 14.64 1.96
N TYR A 173 -25.27 15.36 2.76
CA TYR A 173 -24.21 14.80 3.60
C TYR A 173 -24.76 13.88 4.71
N CYS A 174 -25.90 14.22 5.32
CA CYS A 174 -26.53 13.36 6.32
C CYS A 174 -27.05 12.07 5.69
N ASP A 175 -27.70 12.15 4.53
CA ASP A 175 -28.29 11.03 3.82
C ASP A 175 -27.22 10.13 3.19
N PHE A 176 -26.10 10.67 2.70
CA PHE A 176 -24.92 9.89 2.31
C PHE A 176 -24.43 8.97 3.44
N LEU A 177 -24.33 9.49 4.66
CA LEU A 177 -23.90 8.72 5.84
C LEU A 177 -24.95 7.71 6.31
N ILE A 178 -26.24 8.03 6.16
CA ILE A 178 -27.35 7.13 6.52
C ILE A 178 -27.47 5.99 5.51
N ASP A 179 -27.39 6.28 4.20
CA ASP A 179 -27.38 5.32 3.09
C ASP A 179 -26.25 4.29 3.23
N ILE A 180 -25.07 4.77 3.64
CA ILE A 180 -23.90 3.93 3.93
C ILE A 180 -24.12 3.10 5.20
N GLY A 181 -24.45 3.74 6.32
CA GLY A 181 -24.50 3.11 7.63
C GLY A 181 -25.64 2.09 7.80
N PHE A 182 -26.86 2.49 7.45
CA PHE A 182 -28.08 1.71 7.66
C PHE A 182 -28.62 1.05 6.39
N GLY A 183 -28.03 1.34 5.23
CA GLY A 183 -28.57 1.00 3.92
C GLY A 183 -29.60 2.02 3.41
N LYS A 184 -29.73 2.11 2.10
CA LYS A 184 -30.65 3.05 1.42
C LYS A 184 -32.11 2.84 1.83
N ASP A 185 -32.49 1.57 1.98
CA ASP A 185 -33.83 1.10 2.35
C ASP A 185 -34.12 1.18 3.86
N CYS A 186 -33.37 1.99 4.61
CA CYS A 186 -33.68 2.25 6.02
C CYS A 186 -35.00 3.01 6.19
N SER A 187 -35.66 2.83 7.33
CA SER A 187 -36.97 3.44 7.58
C SER A 187 -36.94 4.96 7.60
N SER A 188 -38.04 5.58 7.17
CA SER A 188 -38.30 7.03 7.21
C SER A 188 -38.02 7.64 8.59
N GLU A 189 -38.40 6.92 9.64
CA GLU A 189 -38.23 7.24 11.04
C GLU A 189 -36.75 7.28 11.42
N THR A 190 -35.97 6.27 11.01
CA THR A 190 -34.52 6.17 11.25
C THR A 190 -33.77 7.26 10.51
N ARG A 191 -34.09 7.49 9.23
CA ARG A 191 -33.50 8.56 8.42
C ARG A 191 -33.77 9.95 9.03
N THR A 192 -35.03 10.24 9.34
CA THR A 192 -35.43 11.52 9.98
C THR A 192 -34.76 11.72 11.34
N PHE A 193 -34.62 10.66 12.13
CA PHE A 193 -33.92 10.69 13.42
C PHE A 193 -32.44 11.00 13.26
N TRP A 194 -31.73 10.35 12.33
CA TRP A 194 -30.29 10.57 12.14
C TRP A 194 -29.97 11.89 11.45
N GLN A 195 -30.72 12.31 10.42
CA GLN A 195 -30.61 13.66 9.84
C GLN A 195 -30.68 14.73 10.94
N ARG A 196 -31.69 14.65 11.82
CA ARG A 196 -31.85 15.58 12.95
C ARG A 196 -30.73 15.46 13.98
N THR A 197 -30.23 14.26 14.26
CA THR A 197 -29.19 14.02 15.27
C THR A 197 -27.82 14.51 14.80
N ILE A 198 -27.45 14.26 13.55
CA ILE A 198 -26.22 14.77 12.92
C ILE A 198 -26.26 16.30 12.86
N GLN A 199 -27.37 16.89 12.37
CA GLN A 199 -27.57 18.34 12.37
C GLN A 199 -27.67 18.97 13.77
N ALA A 200 -27.93 18.20 14.83
CA ALA A 200 -27.93 18.69 16.21
C ALA A 200 -26.53 18.63 16.87
N ASN A 201 -25.71 17.62 16.54
CA ASN A 201 -24.36 17.50 17.07
C ASN A 201 -23.41 18.57 16.48
N TYR A 202 -23.58 18.90 15.21
CA TYR A 202 -22.67 19.78 14.46
C TYR A 202 -23.31 21.14 14.13
N GLN A 203 -23.57 21.97 15.14
CA GLN A 203 -24.11 23.32 14.97
C GLN A 203 -23.08 24.44 15.20
N GLY A 204 -23.15 25.49 14.38
CA GLY A 204 -22.32 26.69 14.46
C GLY A 204 -20.83 26.45 14.21
N ASP A 205 -20.00 27.47 14.47
CA ASP A 205 -18.54 27.40 14.30
C ASP A 205 -17.87 26.27 15.10
N ASP A 206 -18.37 26.00 16.29
CA ASP A 206 -17.90 24.92 17.17
C ASP A 206 -18.28 23.54 16.60
N GLY A 207 -19.51 23.37 16.12
CA GLY A 207 -19.95 22.19 15.39
C GLY A 207 -19.18 21.96 14.09
N ARG A 208 -18.91 23.01 13.30
CA ARG A 208 -18.09 22.94 12.08
C ARG A 208 -16.68 22.44 12.37
N ARG A 209 -16.02 22.98 13.41
CA ARG A 209 -14.68 22.53 13.82
C ARG A 209 -14.69 21.05 14.22
N ARG A 210 -15.67 20.59 15.00
CA ARG A 210 -15.82 19.16 15.35
C ARG A 210 -16.07 18.28 14.12
N ALA A 211 -16.97 18.67 13.23
CA ALA A 211 -17.28 17.89 12.03
C ALA A 211 -16.03 17.74 11.14
N ARG A 212 -15.30 18.83 10.93
CA ARG A 212 -14.01 18.86 10.23
C ARG A 212 -12.96 17.98 10.91
N MET A 213 -12.79 18.07 12.24
CA MET A 213 -11.78 17.28 12.95
C MET A 213 -12.13 15.79 12.98
N ALA A 214 -13.42 15.44 13.07
CA ALA A 214 -13.87 14.06 12.93
C ALA A 214 -13.61 13.51 11.50
N ALA A 215 -13.85 14.30 10.46
CA ALA A 215 -13.55 13.92 9.08
C ALA A 215 -12.03 13.79 8.82
N ILE A 216 -11.21 14.67 9.40
CA ILE A 216 -9.74 14.56 9.38
C ILE A 216 -9.30 13.27 10.09
N ASN A 217 -9.86 12.95 11.26
CA ASN A 217 -9.60 11.69 11.95
C ASN A 217 -9.92 10.47 11.07
N LEU A 218 -11.04 10.50 10.34
CA LEU A 218 -11.38 9.41 9.43
C LEU A 218 -10.42 9.34 8.24
N ARG A 219 -9.99 10.47 7.67
CA ARG A 219 -9.07 10.51 6.51
C ARG A 219 -7.62 10.16 6.83
N GLU A 220 -7.09 10.64 7.96
CA GLU A 220 -5.65 10.70 8.27
C GLU A 220 -5.24 9.76 9.41
N ARG A 221 -6.10 8.80 9.76
CA ARG A 221 -5.82 7.72 10.74
C ARG A 221 -4.66 6.83 10.31
N ASP A 222 -3.85 6.41 11.28
CA ASP A 222 -2.79 5.43 11.09
C ASP A 222 -3.33 3.99 10.98
N GLY A 223 -2.66 3.18 10.16
CA GLY A 223 -2.93 1.75 10.01
C GLY A 223 -2.36 0.95 11.18
N LEU A 224 -3.07 -0.09 11.60
CA LEU A 224 -2.74 -0.90 12.77
C LEU A 224 -2.00 -2.20 12.44
N HIS A 225 -1.86 -2.61 11.17
CA HIS A 225 -1.34 -3.94 10.77
C HIS A 225 -0.08 -4.37 11.53
N GLY A 226 0.94 -3.51 11.58
CA GLY A 226 2.20 -3.78 12.30
C GLY A 226 2.11 -3.82 13.84
N ARG A 227 0.93 -3.54 14.42
CA ARG A 227 0.63 -3.58 15.85
C ARG A 227 -0.38 -4.69 16.22
N LEU A 228 -1.05 -5.33 15.25
CA LEU A 228 -2.05 -6.38 15.53
C LEU A 228 -1.44 -7.64 16.19
N PHE A 229 -0.13 -7.83 16.02
CA PHE A 229 0.64 -8.85 16.73
C PHE A 229 0.59 -8.69 18.27
N ASP A 230 0.43 -7.47 18.78
CA ASP A 230 0.41 -7.18 20.23
C ASP A 230 -0.99 -7.26 20.86
N ILE A 231 -2.00 -7.74 20.12
CA ILE A 231 -3.36 -7.95 20.63
C ILE A 231 -3.51 -9.40 21.09
N TYR A 232 -3.38 -9.60 22.40
CA TYR A 232 -3.43 -10.92 23.05
C TYR A 232 -4.84 -11.34 23.52
N CYS A 233 -5.81 -10.42 23.56
CA CYS A 233 -7.19 -10.75 23.94
C CYS A 233 -7.93 -11.47 22.79
N PRO A 234 -9.04 -12.19 23.06
CA PRO A 234 -9.91 -12.74 22.03
C PRO A 234 -10.45 -11.65 21.10
N VAL A 235 -10.53 -11.97 19.81
CA VAL A 235 -11.03 -11.11 18.74
C VAL A 235 -12.16 -11.81 18.01
N LEU A 236 -13.35 -11.20 18.00
CA LEU A 236 -14.50 -11.67 17.25
C LEU A 236 -14.92 -10.58 16.26
N TRP A 237 -14.48 -10.69 15.01
CA TRP A 237 -14.79 -9.74 13.95
C TRP A 237 -16.18 -10.05 13.37
N LEU A 238 -17.08 -9.07 13.36
CA LEU A 238 -18.44 -9.19 12.82
C LEU A 238 -18.56 -8.34 11.54
N HIS A 239 -18.90 -8.93 10.40
CA HIS A 239 -18.84 -8.24 9.10
C HIS A 239 -20.10 -8.46 8.24
N GLY A 240 -20.60 -7.40 7.62
CA GLY A 240 -21.82 -7.47 6.80
C GLY A 240 -21.55 -7.89 5.36
N THR A 241 -22.34 -8.81 4.80
CA THR A 241 -22.20 -9.18 3.38
C THR A 241 -22.73 -8.11 2.41
N ALA A 242 -23.37 -7.06 2.94
CA ALA A 242 -23.84 -5.88 2.22
C ALA A 242 -23.23 -4.58 2.80
N ASP A 243 -22.08 -4.67 3.49
CA ASP A 243 -21.27 -3.49 3.82
C ASP A 243 -20.72 -2.87 2.52
N VAL A 244 -20.93 -1.57 2.36
CA VAL A 244 -20.55 -0.79 1.16
C VAL A 244 -19.28 0.04 1.37
N VAL A 245 -18.66 -0.08 2.55
CA VAL A 245 -17.48 0.68 3.00
C VAL A 245 -16.27 -0.24 3.09
N TYR A 246 -16.45 -1.41 3.71
CA TYR A 246 -15.42 -2.43 3.84
C TYR A 246 -15.94 -3.76 3.31
N SER A 247 -15.08 -4.52 2.64
CA SER A 247 -15.47 -5.82 2.09
C SER A 247 -15.15 -6.97 3.05
N VAL A 248 -15.96 -8.02 2.99
CA VAL A 248 -15.68 -9.30 3.65
C VAL A 248 -14.29 -9.82 3.28
N SER A 249 -13.88 -9.71 2.01
CA SER A 249 -12.55 -10.14 1.54
C SER A 249 -11.40 -9.42 2.25
N ASN A 250 -11.56 -8.14 2.57
CA ASN A 250 -10.56 -7.42 3.36
C ASN A 250 -10.54 -7.90 4.82
N ALA A 251 -11.69 -8.12 5.45
CA ALA A 251 -11.74 -8.67 6.81
C ALA A 251 -11.19 -10.10 6.89
N GLU A 252 -11.43 -10.93 5.87
CA GLU A 252 -10.84 -12.27 5.74
C GLU A 252 -9.31 -12.23 5.70
N GLU A 253 -8.69 -11.21 5.11
CA GLU A 253 -7.24 -11.01 5.19
C GLU A 253 -6.80 -10.44 6.54
N GLU A 254 -7.45 -9.38 7.04
CA GLU A 254 -7.02 -8.66 8.24
C GLU A 254 -7.19 -9.46 9.54
N ILE A 255 -8.18 -10.35 9.64
CA ILE A 255 -8.34 -11.23 10.81
C ILE A 255 -7.13 -12.16 11.01
N LYS A 256 -6.39 -12.48 9.94
CA LYS A 256 -5.20 -13.34 9.99
C LYS A 256 -3.99 -12.65 10.64
N LEU A 257 -4.04 -11.33 10.85
CA LEU A 257 -2.95 -10.52 11.41
C LEU A 257 -2.94 -10.48 12.95
N PHE A 258 -4.02 -10.93 13.61
CA PHE A 258 -4.11 -11.03 15.07
C PHE A 258 -3.42 -12.30 15.60
N VAL A 259 -2.16 -12.50 15.23
CA VAL A 259 -1.42 -13.77 15.36
C VAL A 259 -1.32 -14.28 16.81
N ASN A 260 -1.25 -13.38 17.80
CA ASN A 260 -1.15 -13.74 19.22
C ASN A 260 -2.47 -13.64 20.00
N ALA A 261 -3.60 -13.35 19.32
CA ALA A 261 -4.89 -13.31 19.98
C ALA A 261 -5.28 -14.72 20.46
N LYS A 262 -5.81 -14.83 21.69
CA LYS A 262 -6.28 -16.11 22.27
C LYS A 262 -7.26 -16.87 21.35
N SER A 263 -8.03 -16.12 20.55
CA SER A 263 -8.78 -16.61 19.40
C SER A 263 -9.00 -15.43 18.45
N ALA A 264 -8.99 -15.69 17.15
CA ALA A 264 -9.34 -14.71 16.11
C ALA A 264 -10.37 -15.34 15.17
N GLU A 265 -11.62 -14.87 15.23
CA GLU A 265 -12.75 -15.41 14.47
C GLU A 265 -13.41 -14.29 13.64
N LEU A 266 -13.87 -14.63 12.44
CA LEU A 266 -14.63 -13.74 11.56
C LEU A 266 -16.00 -14.36 11.27
N VAL A 267 -17.05 -13.70 11.72
CA VAL A 267 -18.44 -14.09 11.45
C VAL A 267 -19.05 -13.11 10.45
N THR A 268 -19.53 -13.65 9.33
CA THR A 268 -20.25 -12.87 8.31
C THR A 268 -21.75 -12.87 8.58
N VAL A 269 -22.38 -11.72 8.40
CA VAL A 269 -23.81 -11.49 8.64
C VAL A 269 -24.50 -11.27 7.29
N PRO A 270 -25.31 -12.25 6.81
CA PRO A 270 -26.05 -12.13 5.57
C PRO A 270 -26.94 -10.87 5.55
N ASP A 271 -26.91 -10.16 4.42
CA ASP A 271 -27.62 -8.90 4.17
C ASP A 271 -27.34 -7.79 5.21
N GLY A 272 -26.26 -7.92 5.97
CA GLY A 272 -25.79 -6.91 6.91
C GLY A 272 -25.18 -5.71 6.20
N ALA A 273 -25.79 -4.52 6.39
CA ALA A 273 -25.21 -3.23 6.00
C ALA A 273 -24.04 -2.82 6.92
N HIS A 274 -23.40 -1.68 6.65
CA HIS A 274 -22.16 -1.24 7.32
C HIS A 274 -22.22 -1.18 8.86
N PHE A 275 -23.30 -0.65 9.44
CA PHE A 275 -23.47 -0.62 10.90
C PHE A 275 -24.04 -1.93 11.50
N LEU A 276 -24.31 -2.91 10.63
CA LEU A 276 -25.09 -4.13 10.83
C LEU A 276 -26.55 -3.88 11.27
N LYS A 277 -27.48 -4.56 10.60
CA LYS A 277 -28.93 -4.31 10.68
C LYS A 277 -29.52 -4.67 12.05
N GLU A 278 -30.69 -4.13 12.34
CA GLU A 278 -31.50 -4.33 13.57
C GLU A 278 -31.75 -5.81 13.98
N ASN A 279 -31.43 -6.79 13.13
CA ASN A 279 -31.40 -8.21 13.46
C ASN A 279 -30.31 -8.59 14.49
N PHE A 280 -29.49 -7.64 14.98
CA PHE A 280 -28.47 -7.85 16.02
C PHE A 280 -29.01 -8.18 17.44
N ASN A 281 -30.18 -8.81 17.54
CA ASN A 281 -30.67 -9.42 18.78
C ASN A 281 -29.73 -10.54 19.26
N ASP A 282 -29.10 -11.24 18.31
CA ASP A 282 -28.14 -12.32 18.56
C ASP A 282 -26.80 -11.83 19.13
N LEU A 283 -26.62 -10.52 19.42
CA LEU A 283 -25.45 -10.03 20.16
C LEU A 283 -25.24 -10.80 21.46
N TYR A 284 -26.33 -11.26 22.08
CA TYR A 284 -26.26 -12.13 23.25
C TYR A 284 -25.47 -13.43 22.98
N HIS A 285 -25.68 -14.09 21.84
CA HIS A 285 -24.97 -15.33 21.50
C HIS A 285 -23.48 -15.10 21.23
N TYR A 286 -23.12 -13.97 20.61
CA TYR A 286 -21.74 -13.63 20.25
C TYR A 286 -20.93 -12.97 21.38
N ALA A 287 -21.58 -12.21 22.26
CA ALA A 287 -20.94 -11.47 23.36
C ALA A 287 -21.17 -12.09 24.75
N SER A 288 -21.88 -13.22 24.85
CA SER A 288 -21.99 -13.97 26.11
C SER A 288 -20.61 -14.49 26.54
N PRO A 289 -20.24 -14.37 27.84
CA PRO A 289 -19.00 -14.96 28.37
C PRO A 289 -18.85 -16.45 28.02
N VAL A 290 -19.96 -17.19 27.91
CA VAL A 290 -19.96 -18.62 27.58
C VAL A 290 -19.30 -18.89 26.22
N HIS A 291 -19.42 -18.01 25.22
CA HIS A 291 -18.76 -18.19 23.92
C HIS A 291 -17.24 -17.93 24.02
N VAL A 292 -16.87 -16.87 24.77
CA VAL A 292 -15.48 -16.46 24.99
C VAL A 292 -14.72 -17.43 25.93
N GLU A 293 -15.42 -18.09 26.86
CA GLU A 293 -14.86 -19.10 27.77
C GLU A 293 -14.84 -20.50 27.15
N ALA A 294 -15.84 -20.89 26.35
CA ALA A 294 -15.83 -22.17 25.64
C ALA A 294 -14.62 -22.29 24.70
N ASN A 295 -14.27 -21.20 24.00
CA ASN A 295 -13.08 -21.14 23.14
C ASN A 295 -11.75 -21.18 23.92
N GLN A 296 -11.74 -20.86 25.23
CA GLN A 296 -10.56 -21.09 26.10
C GLN A 296 -10.41 -22.57 26.51
N ALA A 297 -11.50 -23.32 26.60
CA ALA A 297 -11.45 -24.76 26.92
C ALA A 297 -11.02 -25.62 25.71
N ALA A 298 -11.33 -25.20 24.48
CA ALA A 298 -11.09 -25.96 23.26
C ALA A 298 -9.61 -26.09 22.85
N SER A 299 -8.71 -25.25 23.38
CA SER A 299 -7.31 -25.14 22.96
C SER A 299 -6.31 -25.94 23.82
N SER A 300 -6.76 -26.71 24.81
CA SER A 300 -5.91 -27.48 25.73
C SER A 300 -5.88 -28.98 25.40
N PRO A 301 -4.80 -29.53 24.80
CA PRO A 301 -4.72 -30.93 24.39
C PRO A 301 -4.36 -31.89 25.55
N ASN A 302 -5.08 -31.83 26.67
CA ASN A 302 -5.04 -32.83 27.75
C ASN A 302 -6.15 -32.64 28.79
N LEU A 303 -7.33 -33.22 28.58
CA LEU A 303 -8.05 -33.98 29.63
C LEU A 303 -9.20 -34.80 29.00
N VAL A 304 -9.31 -36.07 29.38
CA VAL A 304 -10.46 -36.91 29.02
C VAL A 304 -10.92 -37.67 30.27
N TRP A 305 -12.08 -37.31 30.83
CA TRP A 305 -13.20 -38.23 31.15
C TRP A 305 -14.33 -37.52 31.93
N ALA A 306 -15.56 -37.89 31.55
CA ALA A 306 -16.80 -37.90 32.33
C ALA A 306 -17.11 -36.80 33.39
N SER A 307 -18.14 -36.00 33.08
CA SER A 307 -19.42 -36.19 33.80
C SER A 307 -20.58 -36.05 32.81
N ALA A 308 -21.75 -36.65 33.11
CA ALA A 308 -22.86 -36.69 32.17
C ALA A 308 -24.22 -36.55 32.88
N SER A 309 -25.03 -35.59 32.43
CA SER A 309 -26.50 -35.55 32.55
C SER A 309 -27.05 -34.32 31.82
N SER A 310 -28.25 -34.28 31.26
CA SER A 310 -29.14 -35.30 30.65
C SER A 310 -30.49 -34.60 30.40
N ARG A 311 -31.25 -35.03 29.37
CA ARG A 311 -32.55 -34.45 28.93
C ARG A 311 -32.38 -33.15 28.11
N LEU A 312 -33.23 -32.85 27.12
CA LEU A 312 -34.51 -33.48 26.74
C LEU A 312 -34.58 -33.82 25.23
N ILE A 313 -35.36 -34.85 24.91
CA ILE A 313 -35.66 -35.33 23.55
C ILE A 313 -37.10 -34.93 23.21
N ALA A 314 -37.40 -34.43 22.00
CA ALA A 314 -38.54 -34.88 21.18
C ALA A 314 -38.81 -34.05 19.90
N ARG A 315 -38.78 -34.76 18.74
CA ARG A 315 -39.65 -34.56 17.55
C ARG A 315 -39.41 -33.26 16.73
N SER A 316 -39.75 -33.21 15.43
CA SER A 316 -40.58 -34.13 14.61
C SER A 316 -39.83 -34.79 13.44
N THR A 317 -40.40 -35.92 12.99
CA THR A 317 -39.95 -36.74 11.85
C THR A 317 -40.77 -36.47 10.59
N ALA A 318 -40.16 -36.53 9.41
CA ALA A 318 -40.83 -36.89 8.16
C ALA A 318 -39.86 -37.56 7.16
N SER A 319 -40.40 -38.43 6.30
CA SER A 319 -39.77 -39.20 5.21
C SER A 319 -38.99 -38.34 4.18
N GLY A 320 -37.96 -38.83 3.48
CA GLY A 320 -37.32 -40.16 3.48
C GLY A 320 -37.63 -41.03 2.25
N THR A 321 -36.62 -41.31 1.43
CA THR A 321 -36.57 -42.36 0.37
C THR A 321 -35.13 -42.80 0.12
N ASP A 322 -34.89 -44.10 -0.04
CA ASP A 322 -33.60 -44.73 -0.33
C ASP A 322 -33.17 -44.64 -1.81
N ILE A 323 -31.87 -44.82 -2.11
CA ILE A 323 -31.35 -46.07 -2.76
C ILE A 323 -29.81 -46.04 -2.97
N GLN A 324 -29.15 -46.96 -2.26
CA GLN A 324 -27.94 -47.74 -2.57
C GLN A 324 -26.57 -47.11 -2.91
N ARG A 325 -25.53 -47.89 -2.55
CA ARG A 325 -24.09 -47.64 -2.77
C ARG A 325 -23.63 -48.16 -4.14
N SER A 326 -22.57 -47.56 -4.69
CA SER A 326 -21.62 -48.25 -5.57
C SER A 326 -20.20 -47.75 -5.33
N THR A 327 -19.23 -48.66 -5.24
CA THR A 327 -17.82 -48.36 -4.88
C THR A 327 -16.87 -48.65 -6.03
N LYS A 328 -15.92 -47.76 -6.34
CA LYS A 328 -14.58 -48.09 -6.89
C LYS A 328 -13.61 -46.88 -6.95
N HIS A 329 -12.38 -47.08 -6.47
CA HIS A 329 -11.17 -46.29 -6.79
C HIS A 329 -10.39 -46.98 -7.93
N PRO A 330 -9.52 -46.29 -8.70
CA PRO A 330 -8.12 -45.95 -8.32
C PRO A 330 -7.84 -44.42 -8.36
N TRP A 331 -6.84 -43.82 -7.67
CA TRP A 331 -5.36 -43.80 -7.88
C TRP A 331 -4.96 -43.42 -9.32
N TYR A 332 -4.03 -42.52 -9.66
CA TYR A 332 -2.94 -41.71 -9.02
C TYR A 332 -2.58 -40.58 -10.05
N PRO A 333 -1.51 -39.74 -9.93
CA PRO A 333 -0.89 -39.05 -8.79
C PRO A 333 -0.75 -37.51 -8.99
N SER A 334 -0.31 -36.78 -7.96
CA SER A 334 0.18 -35.39 -8.07
C SER A 334 1.73 -35.34 -8.10
N PRO A 335 2.37 -34.47 -8.90
CA PRO A 335 3.83 -34.35 -8.90
C PRO A 335 4.34 -33.31 -7.89
N SER A 336 5.21 -33.72 -6.98
CA SER A 336 6.02 -32.83 -6.14
C SER A 336 7.25 -32.32 -6.88
N PHE A 337 7.64 -31.06 -6.68
CA PHE A 337 8.93 -30.53 -7.17
C PHE A 337 9.90 -30.22 -6.03
N LYS A 338 11.19 -30.53 -6.24
CA LYS A 338 12.33 -30.01 -5.48
C LYS A 338 13.41 -29.51 -6.46
N PRO A 339 14.26 -28.56 -6.07
CA PRO A 339 15.09 -27.81 -7.01
C PRO A 339 16.37 -28.56 -7.41
N HIS A 340 16.88 -28.24 -8.60
CA HIS A 340 18.28 -28.46 -8.98
C HIS A 340 18.78 -27.28 -9.82
N HIS A 341 20.07 -26.95 -9.68
CA HIS A 341 20.75 -25.94 -10.48
C HIS A 341 20.97 -26.43 -11.92
N ASP A 342 20.89 -25.51 -12.90
CA ASP A 342 22.03 -25.28 -13.80
C ASP A 342 21.95 -23.92 -14.52
N VAL A 343 23.08 -23.42 -15.05
CA VAL A 343 23.22 -22.03 -15.57
C VAL A 343 23.76 -21.96 -17.01
N PRO A 344 23.02 -21.36 -17.96
CA PRO A 344 23.56 -20.90 -19.25
C PRO A 344 24.14 -19.48 -19.17
N LYS A 345 25.07 -19.14 -20.08
CA LYS A 345 25.90 -17.92 -20.01
C LYS A 345 25.36 -16.73 -20.80
N THR A 346 25.86 -15.56 -20.39
CA THR A 346 25.72 -14.22 -20.98
C THR A 346 25.89 -14.13 -22.50
N LEU A 347 25.18 -13.16 -23.09
CA LEU A 347 25.61 -12.46 -24.31
C LEU A 347 25.52 -10.95 -24.09
N HIS A 348 26.62 -10.21 -24.31
CA HIS A 348 26.66 -8.76 -24.18
C HIS A 348 26.33 -8.06 -25.51
N ILE A 349 25.54 -6.98 -25.46
CA ILE A 349 25.59 -5.90 -26.45
C ILE A 349 25.81 -4.58 -25.72
N ARG A 350 26.90 -3.89 -26.06
CA ARG A 350 27.20 -2.53 -25.58
C ARG A 350 26.59 -1.51 -26.54
N PHE A 351 25.97 -0.46 -26.01
CA PHE A 351 25.88 0.83 -26.70
C PHE A 351 26.81 1.85 -26.04
N ARG A 352 27.62 2.54 -26.86
CA ARG A 352 28.49 3.62 -26.41
C ARG A 352 27.77 4.95 -26.52
N SER A 353 27.81 5.74 -25.45
CA SER A 353 27.58 7.19 -25.56
C SER A 353 28.66 7.82 -26.44
N THR A 354 28.28 8.73 -27.33
CA THR A 354 29.21 9.66 -27.99
C THR A 354 28.52 11.02 -28.14
N THR A 355 29.06 12.04 -27.50
CA THR A 355 28.56 13.42 -27.53
C THR A 355 29.14 14.20 -28.72
N MET A 356 28.33 15.01 -29.41
CA MET A 356 28.82 16.22 -30.13
C MET A 356 27.74 17.30 -30.23
N SER A 357 28.18 18.52 -30.56
CA SER A 357 27.50 19.78 -30.23
C SER A 357 27.31 20.72 -31.43
N GLU A 358 26.26 21.55 -31.36
CA GLU A 358 26.01 22.84 -32.06
C GLU A 358 26.57 23.13 -33.49
N LYS A 359 25.71 23.62 -34.41
CA LYS A 359 25.66 25.06 -34.82
C LYS A 359 24.56 25.38 -35.85
N LYS A 360 24.39 26.69 -36.18
CA LYS A 360 23.22 27.29 -36.85
C LYS A 360 23.47 27.67 -38.34
N ALA A 361 22.53 27.28 -39.23
CA ALA A 361 21.94 28.05 -40.37
C ALA A 361 22.89 28.78 -41.40
N PRO A 362 22.43 29.59 -42.40
CA PRO A 362 21.07 29.86 -42.94
C PRO A 362 20.92 29.95 -44.51
N ARG A 363 19.67 29.99 -45.04
CA ARG A 363 19.23 30.46 -46.41
C ARG A 363 19.80 29.63 -47.61
N SER A 364 19.39 29.72 -48.90
CA SER A 364 18.47 30.52 -49.76
C SER A 364 18.21 29.74 -51.10
N VAL A 365 17.28 30.00 -52.06
CA VAL A 365 16.00 30.75 -52.20
C VAL A 365 15.34 30.43 -53.58
N ARG A 366 13.98 30.49 -53.70
CA ARG A 366 13.13 30.47 -54.94
C ARG A 366 13.16 29.25 -55.91
N GLY A 367 11.99 28.94 -56.51
CA GLY A 367 11.87 28.05 -57.69
C GLY A 367 10.42 27.69 -58.06
N THR A 368 9.86 28.30 -59.12
CA THR A 368 8.50 28.06 -59.65
C THR A 368 8.41 26.81 -60.55
N GLY A 369 7.25 26.13 -60.59
CA GLY A 369 6.95 25.20 -61.69
C GLY A 369 5.68 24.34 -61.50
N THR A 370 4.81 24.33 -62.50
CA THR A 370 3.72 23.34 -62.66
C THR A 370 4.22 22.14 -63.47
N GLY A 371 3.69 20.93 -63.24
CA GLY A 371 4.05 19.76 -64.04
C GLY A 371 3.34 18.47 -63.66
N THR A 372 2.59 17.90 -64.59
CA THR A 372 1.97 16.56 -64.49
C THR A 372 2.61 15.60 -65.48
N GLY A 373 2.90 14.35 -65.09
CA GLY A 373 2.93 13.23 -66.05
C GLY A 373 4.02 12.15 -65.89
N LYS A 374 3.54 10.92 -65.62
CA LYS A 374 3.91 9.62 -66.26
C LYS A 374 5.37 9.24 -66.51
N SER A 375 5.73 8.00 -66.15
CA SER A 375 6.25 6.92 -67.03
C SER A 375 6.81 5.73 -66.21
N PRO A 376 7.16 4.55 -66.79
CA PRO A 376 7.05 4.13 -68.21
C PRO A 376 6.26 2.82 -68.45
N ILE A 377 6.09 2.48 -69.74
CA ILE A 377 5.72 1.16 -70.28
C ILE A 377 6.92 0.65 -71.11
N ALA A 378 7.09 -0.67 -71.24
CA ALA A 378 7.91 -1.30 -72.29
C ALA A 378 7.14 -2.45 -72.98
N THR A 379 7.44 -2.69 -74.26
CA THR A 379 6.75 -3.60 -75.21
C THR A 379 7.76 -4.07 -76.28
N PRO A 380 7.36 -4.55 -77.49
CA PRO A 380 6.65 -5.78 -77.86
C PRO A 380 7.62 -6.75 -78.63
N PRO A 381 7.20 -7.56 -79.62
CA PRO A 381 7.02 -7.07 -80.99
C PRO A 381 5.79 -7.63 -81.74
N ARG A 382 5.67 -7.37 -83.06
CA ARG A 382 4.45 -7.47 -83.87
C ARG A 382 4.75 -7.76 -85.35
N ALA A 383 3.91 -8.54 -86.04
CA ALA A 383 3.87 -8.70 -87.50
C ALA A 383 2.41 -8.90 -87.99
N ALA A 384 2.12 -8.72 -89.29
CA ALA A 384 0.73 -8.64 -89.82
C ALA A 384 0.59 -9.02 -91.32
N THR A 385 -0.62 -8.83 -91.87
CA THR A 385 -1.18 -9.15 -93.23
C THR A 385 -1.80 -10.55 -93.36
N GLY A 386 -2.92 -10.78 -94.09
CA GLY A 386 -3.93 -9.84 -94.63
C GLY A 386 -4.67 -10.35 -95.90
N GLY A 387 -6.02 -10.40 -95.95
CA GLY A 387 -6.73 -10.77 -97.20
C GLY A 387 -8.27 -10.98 -97.16
N ARG A 388 -9.03 -9.95 -97.59
CA ARG A 388 -10.38 -9.92 -98.23
C ARG A 388 -11.42 -11.08 -98.10
N SER A 389 -12.53 -10.74 -97.42
CA SER A 389 -13.91 -10.58 -97.96
C SER A 389 -14.64 -11.69 -98.76
N ARG A 390 -15.80 -12.14 -98.23
CA ARG A 390 -17.12 -12.06 -98.90
C ARG A 390 -18.27 -12.08 -97.87
N THR A 391 -19.54 -11.94 -98.29
CA THR A 391 -20.63 -11.43 -97.43
C THR A 391 -21.95 -12.23 -97.48
N ASP A 392 -22.77 -11.99 -96.44
CA ASP A 392 -24.24 -12.01 -96.36
C ASP A 392 -25.09 -13.30 -96.28
N HIS A 393 -26.23 -13.13 -95.58
CA HIS A 393 -27.52 -13.84 -95.66
C HIS A 393 -27.67 -15.24 -95.00
N HIS A 394 -28.82 -15.60 -94.38
CA HIS A 394 -30.01 -14.80 -94.02
C HIS A 394 -30.75 -15.41 -92.81
N ASP A 395 -31.41 -14.58 -91.99
CA ASP A 395 -32.64 -14.98 -91.29
C ASP A 395 -33.80 -15.05 -92.30
N ASP A 396 -34.68 -16.04 -92.21
CA ASP A 396 -36.06 -15.89 -92.71
C ASP A 396 -37.04 -16.86 -92.02
N ASN A 397 -38.24 -16.37 -91.71
CA ASN A 397 -39.33 -17.17 -91.13
C ASN A 397 -40.65 -16.73 -91.76
N ALA A 398 -41.16 -17.52 -92.70
CA ALA A 398 -42.29 -17.16 -93.54
C ALA A 398 -43.51 -18.06 -93.28
N SER A 399 -44.64 -17.44 -92.99
CA SER A 399 -45.96 -18.08 -93.07
C SER A 399 -46.78 -17.43 -94.18
N THR A 400 -47.38 -18.23 -95.06
CA THR A 400 -48.37 -17.78 -96.04
C THR A 400 -49.53 -18.78 -96.14
N LYS A 401 -50.72 -18.24 -96.38
CA LYS A 401 -51.99 -18.98 -96.42
C LYS A 401 -52.19 -19.66 -97.77
N SER A 402 -53.02 -20.70 -97.79
CA SER A 402 -53.75 -21.13 -99.00
C SER A 402 -55.22 -21.41 -98.66
N THR A 403 -56.12 -21.27 -99.64
CA THR A 403 -57.57 -21.43 -99.43
C THR A 403 -58.25 -22.07 -100.65
N LYS A 404 -58.88 -23.22 -100.41
CA LYS A 404 -59.99 -23.89 -101.15
C LYS A 404 -60.14 -23.70 -102.68
N SER A 405 -60.13 -24.83 -103.39
CA SER A 405 -61.03 -25.17 -104.50
C SER A 405 -61.40 -26.68 -104.42
N THR A 406 -62.34 -27.16 -105.25
CA THR A 406 -62.93 -28.53 -105.17
C THR A 406 -62.85 -29.29 -106.53
N PRO A 407 -63.56 -30.41 -106.85
CA PRO A 407 -62.92 -31.70 -107.19
C PRO A 407 -63.24 -32.27 -108.61
N ASP A 408 -62.75 -33.48 -108.96
CA ASP A 408 -63.59 -34.64 -109.43
C ASP A 408 -62.86 -35.88 -110.06
N THR A 409 -63.23 -37.10 -109.59
CA THR A 409 -63.39 -38.42 -110.31
C THR A 409 -62.20 -39.31 -110.82
N ASN A 410 -62.50 -40.59 -111.19
CA ASN A 410 -61.67 -41.83 -111.09
C ASN A 410 -61.29 -42.57 -112.41
N ALA A 411 -60.26 -43.46 -112.37
CA ALA A 411 -59.99 -44.66 -113.23
C ALA A 411 -58.78 -45.51 -112.70
N SER A 412 -58.35 -46.67 -113.25
CA SER A 412 -58.94 -48.04 -113.18
C SER A 412 -58.01 -49.18 -113.74
N ASP A 413 -57.84 -50.30 -113.00
CA ASP A 413 -57.67 -51.74 -113.43
C ASP A 413 -56.42 -52.20 -114.29
N ALA A 414 -55.95 -53.48 -114.40
CA ALA A 414 -56.01 -54.76 -113.62
C ALA A 414 -54.98 -55.86 -114.17
N GLU A 415 -55.14 -57.16 -113.83
CA GLU A 415 -54.49 -58.43 -114.34
C GLU A 415 -53.03 -58.85 -113.92
N ASP A 416 -52.62 -60.14 -113.82
CA ASP A 416 -53.25 -61.39 -113.29
C ASP A 416 -52.21 -62.54 -112.99
N GLU A 417 -52.64 -63.68 -112.41
CA GLU A 417 -51.84 -64.75 -111.77
C GLU A 417 -51.30 -65.89 -112.67
N SER A 418 -50.03 -66.30 -112.49
CA SER A 418 -49.51 -67.63 -112.89
C SER A 418 -48.12 -68.03 -112.33
N LEU A 419 -47.46 -67.14 -111.56
CA LEU A 419 -46.01 -67.16 -111.33
C LEU A 419 -45.58 -67.65 -109.92
N GLU A 420 -46.44 -68.36 -109.21
CA GLU A 420 -46.28 -68.61 -107.76
C GLU A 420 -45.52 -69.89 -107.40
N ASN A 421 -45.98 -71.07 -107.86
CA ASN A 421 -45.54 -72.40 -107.41
C ASN A 421 -44.01 -72.68 -107.48
N ALA A 422 -43.24 -71.88 -108.21
CA ALA A 422 -41.78 -71.97 -108.23
C ALA A 422 -41.11 -71.25 -107.04
N LYS A 423 -41.70 -70.16 -106.55
CA LYS A 423 -41.13 -69.25 -105.54
C LYS A 423 -41.14 -69.85 -104.13
N ASP A 424 -42.18 -70.63 -103.80
CA ASP A 424 -42.43 -71.08 -102.42
C ASP A 424 -41.30 -71.93 -101.81
N LYS A 425 -40.60 -72.72 -102.64
CA LYS A 425 -39.46 -73.53 -102.17
C LYS A 425 -38.22 -72.69 -101.84
N GLU A 426 -37.97 -71.62 -102.58
CA GLU A 426 -36.86 -70.71 -102.35
C GLU A 426 -37.14 -69.83 -101.11
N ILE A 427 -38.37 -69.32 -101.01
CA ILE A 427 -38.90 -68.61 -99.84
C ILE A 427 -38.76 -69.46 -98.56
N ALA A 428 -39.02 -70.77 -98.63
CA ALA A 428 -38.90 -71.68 -97.48
C ALA A 428 -37.43 -71.98 -97.07
N GLY A 429 -36.45 -71.69 -97.93
CA GLY A 429 -35.02 -71.71 -97.59
C GLY A 429 -34.62 -70.42 -96.88
N LEU A 430 -34.79 -69.28 -97.56
CA LEU A 430 -34.40 -67.95 -97.09
C LEU A 430 -35.01 -67.60 -95.73
N LYS A 431 -36.27 -67.97 -95.47
CA LYS A 431 -36.93 -67.75 -94.16
C LYS A 431 -36.22 -68.42 -92.97
N ARG A 432 -35.42 -69.47 -93.19
CA ARG A 432 -34.69 -70.17 -92.12
C ARG A 432 -33.36 -69.51 -91.79
N GLU A 433 -32.66 -69.01 -92.81
CA GLU A 433 -31.43 -68.23 -92.63
C GLU A 433 -31.76 -66.85 -92.02
N LEU A 434 -32.84 -66.22 -92.47
CA LEU A 434 -33.37 -64.98 -91.89
C LEU A 434 -33.65 -65.15 -90.39
N ALA A 435 -34.43 -66.15 -89.99
CA ALA A 435 -34.75 -66.42 -88.59
C ALA A 435 -33.52 -66.75 -87.71
N THR A 436 -32.43 -67.23 -88.32
CA THR A 436 -31.17 -67.48 -87.60
C THR A 436 -30.39 -66.18 -87.38
N MET A 437 -30.30 -65.33 -88.41
CA MET A 437 -29.70 -64.00 -88.30
C MET A 437 -30.50 -63.06 -87.40
N GLU A 438 -31.83 -63.20 -87.34
CA GLU A 438 -32.71 -62.44 -86.45
C GLU A 438 -32.43 -62.76 -84.97
N ASP A 439 -32.33 -64.04 -84.58
CA ASP A 439 -31.99 -64.47 -83.22
C ASP A 439 -30.53 -64.10 -82.83
N GLU A 440 -29.57 -64.18 -83.75
CA GLU A 440 -28.21 -63.68 -83.48
C GLU A 440 -28.17 -62.14 -83.31
N PHE A 441 -28.90 -61.39 -84.14
CA PHE A 441 -28.97 -59.94 -84.05
C PHE A 441 -29.69 -59.45 -82.79
N GLU A 442 -30.80 -60.08 -82.38
CA GLU A 442 -31.47 -59.76 -81.11
C GLU A 442 -30.56 -59.99 -79.90
N ARG A 443 -29.71 -61.03 -79.93
CA ARG A 443 -28.74 -61.31 -78.86
C ARG A 443 -27.63 -60.25 -78.79
N GLU A 444 -27.03 -59.87 -79.91
CA GLU A 444 -26.03 -58.80 -79.93
C GLU A 444 -26.62 -57.46 -79.49
N LEU A 445 -27.81 -57.11 -79.99
CA LEU A 445 -28.52 -55.87 -79.66
C LEU A 445 -28.90 -55.82 -78.17
N THR A 446 -29.32 -56.95 -77.59
CA THR A 446 -29.56 -57.10 -76.15
C THR A 446 -28.26 -56.93 -75.34
N GLN A 447 -27.15 -57.52 -75.78
CA GLN A 447 -25.86 -57.39 -75.09
C GLN A 447 -25.29 -55.96 -75.16
N LEU A 448 -25.47 -55.28 -76.29
CA LEU A 448 -25.11 -53.86 -76.45
C LEU A 448 -26.00 -52.95 -75.58
N SER A 449 -27.30 -53.21 -75.51
CA SER A 449 -28.23 -52.48 -74.65
C SER A 449 -27.85 -52.58 -73.16
N HIS A 450 -27.47 -53.77 -72.70
CA HIS A 450 -26.97 -53.98 -71.33
C HIS A 450 -25.62 -53.28 -71.05
N LYS A 451 -24.71 -53.21 -72.02
CA LYS A 451 -23.46 -52.43 -71.88
C LYS A 451 -23.76 -50.93 -71.77
N LEU A 452 -24.61 -50.41 -72.66
CA LEU A 452 -24.96 -49.00 -72.73
C LEU A 452 -25.71 -48.51 -71.47
N THR A 453 -26.60 -49.33 -70.88
CA THR A 453 -27.24 -49.02 -69.60
C THR A 453 -26.23 -48.95 -68.46
N ASN A 454 -25.31 -49.92 -68.35
CA ASN A 454 -24.30 -49.96 -67.30
C ASN A 454 -23.29 -48.79 -67.39
N GLU A 455 -22.91 -48.39 -68.63
CA GLU A 455 -22.12 -47.18 -68.87
C GLU A 455 -22.90 -45.88 -68.56
N SER A 456 -24.20 -45.84 -68.86
CA SER A 456 -25.07 -44.71 -68.51
C SER A 456 -25.23 -44.56 -66.99
N GLU A 457 -25.47 -45.64 -66.26
CA GLU A 457 -25.60 -45.65 -64.80
C GLU A 457 -24.30 -45.20 -64.10
N THR A 458 -23.14 -45.68 -64.57
CA THR A 458 -21.84 -45.25 -64.04
C THR A 458 -21.51 -43.81 -64.38
N ALA A 459 -21.87 -43.31 -65.58
CA ALA A 459 -21.76 -41.89 -65.91
C ALA A 459 -22.62 -40.99 -65.01
N VAL A 460 -23.89 -41.38 -64.77
CA VAL A 460 -24.80 -40.67 -63.86
C VAL A 460 -24.28 -40.68 -62.42
N PHE A 461 -23.74 -41.80 -61.94
CA PHE A 461 -23.11 -41.89 -60.61
C PHE A 461 -21.94 -40.90 -60.47
N TRP A 462 -21.03 -40.86 -61.45
CA TRP A 462 -19.90 -39.93 -61.42
C TRP A 462 -20.33 -38.47 -61.54
N GLN A 463 -21.37 -38.17 -62.34
CA GLN A 463 -21.94 -36.83 -62.44
C GLN A 463 -22.56 -36.37 -61.10
N GLN A 464 -23.27 -37.24 -60.40
CA GLN A 464 -23.80 -36.97 -59.06
C GLN A 464 -22.67 -36.73 -58.03
N LYS A 465 -21.63 -37.57 -58.04
CA LYS A 465 -20.45 -37.41 -57.17
C LYS A 465 -19.71 -36.09 -57.42
N HIS A 466 -19.51 -35.72 -58.69
CA HIS A 466 -18.89 -34.46 -59.07
C HIS A 466 -19.73 -33.25 -58.63
N SER A 467 -21.05 -33.30 -58.83
CA SER A 467 -21.96 -32.24 -58.39
C SER A 467 -21.92 -32.02 -56.87
N ALA A 468 -21.99 -33.10 -56.08
CA ALA A 468 -21.90 -33.04 -54.62
C ALA A 468 -20.54 -32.50 -54.12
N LEU A 469 -19.43 -32.91 -54.77
CA LEU A 469 -18.10 -32.39 -54.45
C LEU A 469 -17.98 -30.90 -54.77
N ASN A 470 -18.53 -30.45 -55.90
CA ASN A 470 -18.54 -29.05 -56.30
C ASN A 470 -19.37 -28.17 -55.36
N GLN A 471 -20.53 -28.66 -54.89
CA GLN A 471 -21.32 -27.94 -53.87
C GLN A 471 -20.55 -27.81 -52.55
N ASN A 472 -19.87 -28.86 -52.09
CA ASN A 472 -19.03 -28.79 -50.89
C ASN A 472 -17.84 -27.83 -51.06
N PHE A 473 -17.21 -27.79 -52.24
CA PHE A 473 -16.15 -26.83 -52.55
C PHE A 473 -16.67 -25.38 -52.53
N LEU A 474 -17.79 -25.10 -53.21
CA LEU A 474 -18.42 -23.77 -53.24
C LEU A 474 -18.80 -23.28 -51.83
N LYS A 475 -19.32 -24.16 -50.98
CA LYS A 475 -19.59 -23.84 -49.58
C LYS A 475 -18.28 -23.51 -48.83
N THR A 476 -17.27 -24.36 -48.93
CA THR A 476 -15.99 -24.18 -48.22
C THR A 476 -15.27 -22.89 -48.64
N ASP A 477 -15.30 -22.53 -49.92
CA ASP A 477 -14.77 -21.25 -50.42
C ASP A 477 -15.58 -20.04 -49.93
N THR A 478 -16.90 -20.18 -49.79
CA THR A 478 -17.76 -19.14 -49.19
C THR A 478 -17.44 -18.94 -47.70
N ASP A 479 -17.34 -20.02 -46.94
CA ASP A 479 -16.99 -20.00 -45.51
C ASP A 479 -15.57 -19.39 -45.31
N LEU A 480 -14.61 -19.71 -46.19
CA LEU A 480 -13.27 -19.10 -46.19
C LEU A 480 -13.26 -17.60 -46.53
N ARG A 481 -14.16 -17.11 -47.39
CA ARG A 481 -14.31 -15.68 -47.68
C ARG A 481 -14.85 -14.92 -46.46
N LEU A 482 -15.84 -15.49 -45.78
CA LEU A 482 -16.42 -14.91 -44.56
C LEU A 482 -15.38 -14.83 -43.43
N LEU A 483 -14.67 -15.93 -43.15
CA LEU A 483 -13.58 -15.94 -42.14
C LEU A 483 -12.47 -14.92 -42.43
N ARG A 484 -12.13 -14.70 -43.72
CA ARG A 484 -11.15 -13.66 -44.11
C ARG A 484 -11.69 -12.24 -43.91
N GLN A 485 -13.00 -12.03 -44.09
CA GLN A 485 -13.65 -10.75 -43.83
C GLN A 485 -13.72 -10.43 -42.33
N GLU A 486 -14.09 -11.41 -41.50
CA GLU A 486 -14.11 -11.30 -40.03
C GLU A 486 -12.70 -11.00 -39.48
N LEU A 487 -11.69 -11.76 -39.91
CA LEU A 487 -10.29 -11.51 -39.53
C LEU A 487 -9.82 -10.10 -39.92
N GLY A 488 -10.25 -9.61 -41.09
CA GLY A 488 -10.00 -8.24 -41.54
C GLY A 488 -10.70 -7.16 -40.71
N GLY A 489 -11.81 -7.48 -40.04
CA GLY A 489 -12.45 -6.63 -39.03
C GLY A 489 -11.65 -6.59 -37.73
N VAL A 490 -11.36 -7.76 -37.15
CA VAL A 490 -10.62 -7.91 -35.87
C VAL A 490 -9.24 -7.25 -35.93
N VAL A 491 -8.54 -7.32 -37.07
CA VAL A 491 -7.25 -6.62 -37.27
C VAL A 491 -7.43 -5.10 -37.21
N LYS A 492 -8.46 -4.53 -37.86
CA LYS A 492 -8.72 -3.08 -37.81
C LYS A 492 -9.10 -2.61 -36.41
N GLU A 493 -9.96 -3.34 -35.71
CA GLU A 493 -10.32 -3.05 -34.31
C GLU A 493 -9.10 -3.10 -33.37
N ARG A 494 -8.10 -3.90 -33.69
CA ARG A 494 -6.82 -3.92 -32.96
C ARG A 494 -5.96 -2.72 -33.33
N GLU A 495 -5.82 -2.38 -34.61
CA GLU A 495 -5.10 -1.18 -35.07
C GLU A 495 -5.76 0.14 -34.62
N GLU A 496 -7.06 0.15 -34.31
CA GLU A 496 -7.77 1.30 -33.74
C GLU A 496 -7.54 1.42 -32.24
N ARG A 497 -7.62 0.30 -31.49
CA ARG A 497 -7.24 0.29 -30.06
C ARG A 497 -5.77 0.64 -29.84
N ASP A 498 -4.86 0.10 -30.64
CA ASP A 498 -3.41 0.42 -30.55
C ASP A 498 -3.16 1.92 -30.84
N ARG A 499 -3.96 2.56 -31.70
CA ARG A 499 -3.92 4.02 -31.95
C ARG A 499 -4.51 4.83 -30.79
N ASP A 500 -5.64 4.43 -30.23
CA ASP A 500 -6.25 5.10 -29.07
C ASP A 500 -5.32 5.02 -27.84
N ILE A 501 -4.82 3.83 -27.50
CA ILE A 501 -3.85 3.61 -26.42
C ILE A 501 -2.62 4.51 -26.60
N LYS A 502 -2.05 4.58 -27.81
CA LYS A 502 -0.89 5.44 -28.09
C LYS A 502 -1.20 6.93 -27.95
N THR A 503 -2.40 7.35 -28.32
CA THR A 503 -2.88 8.74 -28.15
C THR A 503 -3.07 9.07 -26.67
N ARG A 504 -3.67 8.16 -25.90
CA ARG A 504 -3.90 8.28 -24.46
C ARG A 504 -2.59 8.30 -23.65
N ILE A 505 -1.62 7.47 -24.00
CA ILE A 505 -0.24 7.54 -23.46
C ILE A 505 0.39 8.91 -23.76
N SER A 506 0.20 9.44 -24.97
CA SER A 506 0.75 10.75 -25.34
C SER A 506 0.11 11.90 -24.56
N SER A 507 -1.20 11.84 -24.25
CA SER A 507 -1.85 12.76 -23.30
C SER A 507 -1.22 12.63 -21.91
N LEU A 508 -1.19 11.43 -21.35
CA LEU A 508 -0.68 11.18 -20.00
C LEU A 508 0.79 11.62 -19.81
N MET A 509 1.59 11.61 -20.88
CA MET A 509 2.95 12.18 -20.84
C MET A 509 2.95 13.72 -20.77
N LEU A 510 2.08 14.40 -21.51
CA LEU A 510 1.89 15.85 -21.43
C LEU A 510 1.32 16.25 -20.05
N ASP A 511 0.32 15.52 -19.57
CA ASP A 511 -0.31 15.74 -18.27
C ASP A 511 0.72 15.59 -17.14
N ARG A 512 1.54 14.52 -17.17
CA ARG A 512 2.66 14.30 -16.24
C ARG A 512 3.68 15.43 -16.27
N ASP A 513 4.06 15.90 -17.45
CA ASP A 513 5.11 16.92 -17.58
C ASP A 513 4.60 18.31 -17.15
N ALA A 514 3.32 18.63 -17.38
CA ALA A 514 2.65 19.79 -16.81
C ALA A 514 2.53 19.70 -15.27
N PHE A 515 2.16 18.53 -14.72
CA PHE A 515 2.18 18.28 -13.27
C PHE A 515 3.57 18.48 -12.67
N ARG A 516 4.63 18.05 -13.37
CA ARG A 516 6.02 18.23 -12.93
C ARG A 516 6.45 19.70 -12.95
N GLU A 517 6.02 20.47 -13.95
CA GLU A 517 6.27 21.91 -14.02
C GLU A 517 5.58 22.66 -12.88
N ALA A 518 4.28 22.41 -12.66
CA ALA A 518 3.50 22.97 -11.55
C ALA A 518 4.06 22.55 -10.16
N TYR A 519 4.54 21.32 -10.01
CA TYR A 519 5.21 20.86 -8.78
C TYR A 519 6.52 21.60 -8.53
N ASN A 520 7.35 21.81 -9.57
CA ASN A 520 8.59 22.58 -9.45
C ASN A 520 8.32 24.04 -9.10
N GLU A 521 7.26 24.65 -9.66
CA GLU A 521 6.83 26.01 -9.32
C GLU A 521 6.33 26.11 -7.87
N ALA A 522 5.46 25.19 -7.43
CA ALA A 522 5.00 25.11 -6.04
C ALA A 522 6.14 24.88 -5.04
N MET A 523 7.13 24.05 -5.37
CA MET A 523 8.34 23.86 -4.56
C MET A 523 9.27 25.10 -4.60
N GLY A 524 9.23 25.89 -5.66
CA GLY A 524 9.86 27.21 -5.74
C GLY A 524 9.20 28.21 -4.79
N GLU A 525 7.87 28.30 -4.79
CA GLU A 525 7.13 29.10 -3.82
C GLU A 525 7.37 28.63 -2.37
N LEU A 526 7.43 27.32 -2.13
CA LEU A 526 7.67 26.75 -0.80
C LEU A 526 9.04 27.19 -0.27
N ARG A 527 10.09 27.11 -1.10
CA ARG A 527 11.43 27.60 -0.75
C ARG A 527 11.45 29.10 -0.47
N GLY A 528 10.74 29.91 -1.25
CA GLY A 528 10.60 31.35 -0.99
C GLY A 528 9.86 31.65 0.32
N LYS A 529 8.85 30.85 0.67
CA LYS A 529 8.14 30.91 1.95
C LYS A 529 9.04 30.46 3.10
N ASP A 530 9.86 29.42 2.93
CA ASP A 530 10.85 28.99 3.93
C ASP A 530 11.94 30.04 4.17
N GLU A 531 12.41 30.74 3.14
CA GLU A 531 13.34 31.87 3.28
C GLU A 531 12.68 33.04 4.02
N MET A 532 11.40 33.34 3.73
CA MET A 532 10.64 34.34 4.48
C MET A 532 10.38 33.92 5.94
N ILE A 533 10.11 32.63 6.19
CA ILE A 533 9.98 32.06 7.54
C ILE A 533 11.31 32.18 8.29
N LYS A 534 12.46 31.86 7.67
CA LYS A 534 13.79 32.04 8.27
C LYS A 534 14.09 33.51 8.57
N ALA A 535 13.69 34.44 7.69
CA ALA A 535 13.82 35.88 7.93
C ALA A 535 12.95 36.36 9.10
N LEU A 536 11.69 35.92 9.18
CA LEU A 536 10.77 36.23 10.28
C LEU A 536 11.23 35.58 11.60
N GLN A 537 11.73 34.35 11.57
CA GLN A 537 12.39 33.69 12.70
C GLN A 537 13.63 34.48 13.16
N GLY A 538 14.42 35.04 12.24
CA GLY A 538 15.54 35.94 12.55
C GLY A 538 15.11 37.25 13.22
N GLN A 539 13.96 37.82 12.83
CA GLN A 539 13.37 38.98 13.50
C GLN A 539 12.83 38.62 14.90
N VAL A 540 12.11 37.50 15.03
CA VAL A 540 11.66 36.96 16.32
C VAL A 540 12.84 36.59 17.22
N TRP A 541 13.95 36.10 16.67
CA TRP A 541 15.21 35.87 17.38
C TRP A 541 15.81 37.19 17.88
N GLY A 542 15.79 38.26 17.08
CA GLY A 542 16.19 39.60 17.52
C GLY A 542 15.39 40.08 18.74
N LEU A 543 14.06 39.93 18.71
CA LEU A 543 13.19 40.24 19.85
C LEU A 543 13.42 39.30 21.06
N LYS A 544 13.48 37.98 20.87
CA LYS A 544 13.74 37.01 21.95
C LYS A 544 15.11 37.23 22.60
N SER A 545 16.13 37.54 21.82
CA SER A 545 17.49 37.86 22.28
C SER A 545 17.50 39.17 23.08
N PHE A 546 16.78 40.19 22.63
CA PHE A 546 16.61 41.46 23.37
C PHE A 546 15.88 41.26 24.72
N VAL A 547 14.82 40.44 24.76
CA VAL A 547 14.08 40.11 25.98
C VAL A 547 14.92 39.26 26.95
N SER A 548 15.66 38.27 26.44
CA SER A 548 16.51 37.39 27.25
C SER A 548 17.73 38.13 27.82
N SER A 549 18.38 38.98 27.02
CA SER A 549 19.50 39.82 27.49
C SER A 549 19.06 40.89 28.49
N SER A 550 17.77 41.26 28.51
CA SER A 550 17.18 42.12 29.54
C SER A 550 16.90 41.39 30.87
N SER A 551 16.92 40.06 30.91
CA SER A 551 16.60 39.23 32.08
C SER A 551 17.82 38.47 32.62
N LYS A 552 18.80 39.23 33.12
CA LYS A 552 20.03 38.68 33.73
C LYS A 552 19.73 37.82 34.97
N MET A 553 19.96 36.50 34.90
CA MET A 553 20.75 35.78 35.94
C MET A 553 21.07 34.30 35.66
N ASP A 554 20.33 33.58 34.81
CA ASP A 554 20.46 32.12 34.66
C ASP A 554 21.45 31.69 33.55
N GLU A 555 22.16 30.57 33.74
CA GLU A 555 23.12 30.00 32.75
C GLU A 555 22.47 28.92 31.84
N GLN A 556 21.14 28.86 31.79
CA GLN A 556 20.43 27.94 30.89
C GLN A 556 20.57 28.35 29.42
N VAL A 557 20.66 27.36 28.54
CA VAL A 557 20.84 27.49 27.09
C VAL A 557 19.82 26.61 26.38
N THR A 558 19.19 27.11 25.31
CA THR A 558 18.10 26.39 24.64
C THR A 558 18.60 25.23 23.78
N ASP A 559 17.71 24.27 23.50
CA ASP A 559 18.03 23.08 22.70
C ASP A 559 18.56 23.42 21.32
N GLU A 560 18.05 24.46 20.65
CA GLU A 560 18.54 24.88 19.33
C GLU A 560 19.99 25.37 19.39
N ALA A 561 20.37 26.07 20.47
CA ALA A 561 21.74 26.53 20.68
C ALA A 561 22.70 25.38 21.04
N PHE A 562 22.21 24.27 21.61
CA PHE A 562 22.96 23.02 21.73
C PHE A 562 23.09 22.29 20.40
N GLY A 563 22.00 22.18 19.63
CA GLY A 563 21.99 21.62 18.27
C GLY A 563 22.98 22.31 17.34
N GLU A 564 22.96 23.65 17.27
CA GLU A 564 23.94 24.43 16.51
C GLU A 564 25.39 24.15 16.92
N ARG A 565 25.67 24.06 18.23
CA ARG A 565 27.03 23.78 18.74
C ARG A 565 27.48 22.38 18.35
N MET A 566 26.59 21.39 18.46
CA MET A 566 26.88 20.01 18.07
C MET A 566 27.12 19.89 16.56
N GLN A 567 26.29 20.53 15.74
CA GLN A 567 26.44 20.60 14.29
C GLN A 567 27.77 21.28 13.89
N ARG A 568 28.14 22.39 14.55
CA ARG A 568 29.43 23.07 14.35
C ARG A 568 30.62 22.17 14.69
N LEU A 569 30.53 21.35 15.74
CA LEU A 569 31.57 20.36 16.06
C LEU A 569 31.63 19.23 15.01
N GLY A 570 30.49 18.67 14.60
CA GLY A 570 30.45 17.62 13.58
C GLY A 570 31.05 18.08 12.24
N ASN A 571 30.66 19.28 11.79
CA ASN A 571 31.24 19.92 10.60
C ASN A 571 32.72 20.28 10.81
N GLY A 572 33.13 20.67 12.01
CA GLY A 572 34.51 20.93 12.39
C GLY A 572 35.40 19.69 12.29
N LEU A 573 34.94 18.55 12.81
CA LEU A 573 35.62 17.26 12.69
C LEU A 573 35.74 16.83 11.23
N GLN A 574 34.64 16.92 10.47
CA GLN A 574 34.64 16.59 9.04
C GLN A 574 35.68 17.43 8.27
N ASN A 575 35.73 18.75 8.52
CA ASN A 575 36.72 19.64 7.91
C ASN A 575 38.16 19.32 8.36
N TRP A 576 38.39 18.97 9.63
CA TRP A 576 39.71 18.55 10.12
C TRP A 576 40.19 17.25 9.46
N VAL A 577 39.33 16.23 9.38
CA VAL A 577 39.66 14.95 8.71
C VAL A 577 39.89 15.15 7.22
N ILE A 578 39.04 15.93 6.53
CA ILE A 578 39.20 16.22 5.10
C ILE A 578 40.50 17.00 4.84
N THR A 579 40.83 17.99 5.68
CA THR A 579 42.05 18.80 5.50
C THR A 579 43.32 18.01 5.82
N GLY A 580 43.31 17.20 6.88
CA GLY A 580 44.46 16.41 7.32
C GLY A 580 44.69 15.11 6.56
N PHE A 581 43.63 14.43 6.10
CA PHE A 581 43.70 13.03 5.69
C PHE A 581 42.94 12.65 4.39
N ARG A 582 42.33 13.58 3.64
CA ARG A 582 41.63 13.28 2.37
C ARG A 582 42.47 12.52 1.33
N ARG A 583 43.80 12.64 1.39
CA ARG A 583 44.75 11.95 0.50
C ARG A 583 45.58 10.86 1.21
N ALA A 584 45.31 10.58 2.48
CA ALA A 584 46.05 9.60 3.27
C ALA A 584 45.77 8.17 2.79
N LYS A 585 46.80 7.34 2.74
CA LYS A 585 46.66 5.90 2.56
C LYS A 585 46.55 5.25 3.93
N ILE A 586 45.32 4.98 4.36
CA ILE A 586 45.08 4.06 5.47
C ILE A 586 45.46 2.65 5.04
N ASP A 587 46.26 1.98 5.87
CA ASP A 587 46.73 0.59 5.77
C ASP A 587 46.82 0.02 7.20
N VAL A 588 45.79 -0.71 7.61
CA VAL A 588 45.66 -1.26 8.97
C VAL A 588 46.48 -2.53 9.20
N GLU A 589 47.02 -3.16 8.15
CA GLU A 589 47.78 -4.41 8.30
C GLU A 589 49.21 -4.17 8.80
N LYS A 590 49.73 -2.94 8.66
CA LYS A 590 51.01 -2.52 9.24
C LYS A 590 50.93 -2.16 10.72
N ALA A 591 49.72 -2.11 11.30
CA ALA A 591 49.50 -1.74 12.68
C ALA A 591 50.02 -2.81 13.66
N SER A 592 50.56 -2.39 14.81
CA SER A 592 50.90 -3.31 15.90
C SER A 592 49.63 -3.96 16.48
N GLY A 593 49.77 -5.11 17.15
CA GLY A 593 48.65 -5.76 17.86
C GLY A 593 47.93 -4.80 18.80
N GLU A 594 48.68 -4.10 19.65
CA GLU A 594 48.18 -3.05 20.56
C GLU A 594 47.41 -1.92 19.84
N THR A 595 47.73 -1.64 18.57
CA THR A 595 47.00 -0.66 17.74
C THR A 595 45.72 -1.26 17.17
N LYS A 596 45.75 -2.53 16.71
CA LYS A 596 44.56 -3.25 16.25
C LYS A 596 43.55 -3.44 17.40
N ASP A 597 44.02 -3.76 18.61
CA ASP A 597 43.18 -3.86 19.81
C ASP A 597 42.52 -2.51 20.15
N GLN A 598 43.26 -1.40 20.07
CA GLN A 598 42.71 -0.05 20.26
C GLN A 598 41.71 0.34 19.16
N LEU A 599 41.95 -0.05 17.91
CA LEU A 599 41.00 0.19 16.82
C LEU A 599 39.72 -0.61 17.01
N LEU A 600 39.82 -1.88 17.36
CA LEU A 600 38.68 -2.75 17.67
C LEU A 600 37.85 -2.20 18.85
N GLN A 601 38.52 -1.69 19.90
CA GLN A 601 37.84 -1.07 21.04
C GLN A 601 37.09 0.23 20.68
N LEU A 602 37.62 1.02 19.75
CA LEU A 602 37.06 2.35 19.43
C LEU A 602 36.05 2.32 18.28
N VAL A 603 36.29 1.46 17.28
CA VAL A 603 35.49 1.29 16.05
C VAL A 603 35.52 -0.20 15.65
N PRO A 604 34.60 -1.06 16.14
CA PRO A 604 34.67 -2.50 15.89
C PRO A 604 34.65 -2.89 14.40
N THR A 605 34.01 -2.07 13.54
CA THR A 605 33.97 -2.26 12.08
C THR A 605 35.20 -1.71 11.32
N TYR A 606 36.31 -1.37 12.01
CA TYR A 606 37.45 -0.64 11.42
C TYR A 606 38.03 -1.28 10.15
N GLU A 607 38.09 -2.61 10.04
CA GLU A 607 38.65 -3.33 8.89
C GLU A 607 37.87 -3.05 7.60
N ILE A 608 36.53 -3.10 7.67
CA ILE A 608 35.64 -2.80 6.55
C ILE A 608 35.82 -1.34 6.13
N LEU A 609 35.74 -0.42 7.11
CA LEU A 609 35.83 1.02 6.87
C LEU A 609 37.21 1.45 6.33
N ALA A 610 38.28 0.76 6.73
CA ALA A 610 39.63 1.01 6.21
C ALA A 610 39.73 0.69 4.72
N THR A 611 38.92 -0.22 4.18
CA THR A 611 38.87 -0.47 2.73
C THR A 611 37.94 0.49 2.00
N SER A 612 36.69 0.66 2.44
CA SER A 612 35.66 1.39 1.69
C SER A 612 35.51 2.87 2.04
N SER A 613 35.80 3.27 3.29
CA SER A 613 35.18 4.46 3.91
C SER A 613 36.15 5.24 4.81
N LYS A 614 37.41 5.39 4.34
CA LYS A 614 38.57 5.90 5.10
C LYS A 614 38.34 7.20 5.90
N VAL A 615 37.58 8.16 5.36
CA VAL A 615 37.25 9.42 6.07
C VAL A 615 36.34 9.16 7.28
N HIS A 616 35.32 8.31 7.10
CA HIS A 616 34.35 7.96 8.13
C HIS A 616 34.96 7.12 9.26
N LEU A 617 35.97 6.29 8.96
CA LEU A 617 36.80 5.61 9.98
C LEU A 617 37.48 6.62 10.92
N ILE A 618 38.17 7.63 10.38
CA ILE A 618 38.89 8.63 11.19
C ILE A 618 37.90 9.48 11.99
N GLN A 619 36.76 9.85 11.41
CA GLN A 619 35.69 10.54 12.14
C GLN A 619 35.19 9.71 13.31
N SER A 620 34.81 8.45 13.08
CA SER A 620 34.32 7.52 14.11
C SER A 620 35.34 7.33 15.25
N LEU A 621 36.61 7.12 14.89
CA LEU A 621 37.73 6.99 15.82
C LEU A 621 37.87 8.21 16.75
N VAL A 622 37.91 9.42 16.17
CA VAL A 622 38.03 10.65 16.96
C VAL A 622 36.76 10.88 17.78
N SER A 623 35.58 10.71 17.20
CA SER A 623 34.30 10.88 17.90
C SER A 623 34.15 9.95 19.10
N ARG A 624 34.55 8.68 18.99
CA ARG A 624 34.55 7.76 20.15
C ARG A 624 35.47 8.26 21.26
N LEU A 625 36.68 8.71 20.91
CA LEU A 625 37.62 9.30 21.87
C LEU A 625 37.05 10.57 22.55
N LEU A 626 36.31 11.42 21.84
CA LEU A 626 35.60 12.56 22.47
C LEU A 626 34.51 12.08 23.43
N VAL A 627 33.72 11.07 23.03
CA VAL A 627 32.65 10.51 23.88
C VAL A 627 33.24 9.93 25.17
N ASP A 628 34.27 9.09 25.07
CA ASP A 628 34.83 8.39 26.23
C ASP A 628 35.75 9.25 27.11
N ARG A 629 36.38 10.29 26.56
CA ARG A 629 37.32 11.17 27.31
C ARG A 629 36.74 12.53 27.69
N ILE A 630 35.64 12.97 27.06
CA ILE A 630 35.05 14.30 27.27
C ILE A 630 33.60 14.20 27.73
N PHE A 631 32.71 13.61 26.92
CA PHE A 631 31.26 13.70 27.17
C PHE A 631 30.78 12.72 28.27
N ASN A 632 31.35 11.52 28.36
CA ASN A 632 31.03 10.52 29.39
C ASN A 632 31.63 10.86 30.77
N VAL A 633 32.48 11.89 30.86
CA VAL A 633 33.02 12.37 32.13
C VAL A 633 31.99 13.25 32.84
N TYR A 634 31.91 13.14 34.17
CA TYR A 634 31.00 13.92 35.01
C TYR A 634 31.20 15.43 34.86
N PHE A 635 32.44 15.91 35.00
CA PHE A 635 32.81 17.29 34.67
C PHE A 635 34.29 17.37 34.28
N ILE A 636 34.63 18.07 33.19
CA ILE A 636 36.03 18.13 32.71
C ILE A 636 36.83 19.19 33.45
N GLY A 637 38.02 18.81 33.91
CA GLY A 637 39.00 19.68 34.57
C GLY A 637 39.12 19.48 36.09
N ILE A 638 38.26 18.67 36.70
CA ILE A 638 38.45 18.17 38.07
C ILE A 638 39.16 16.81 38.07
N LEU A 639 39.90 16.52 39.14
CA LEU A 639 40.49 15.19 39.34
C LEU A 639 39.39 14.14 39.52
N LYS A 640 39.64 12.91 39.04
CA LYS A 640 38.65 11.82 39.10
C LYS A 640 38.15 11.57 40.52
N GLU A 641 39.04 11.55 41.50
CA GLU A 641 38.69 11.35 42.92
C GLU A 641 37.62 12.35 43.41
N HIS A 642 37.78 13.63 43.05
CA HIS A 642 36.82 14.68 43.41
C HIS A 642 35.52 14.61 42.59
N ALA A 643 35.56 14.08 41.36
CA ALA A 643 34.36 13.77 40.59
C ALA A 643 33.58 12.61 41.23
N ASP A 644 34.27 11.53 41.61
CA ASP A 644 33.70 10.38 42.30
C ASP A 644 33.10 10.80 43.66
N ASP A 645 33.72 11.75 44.38
CA ASP A 645 33.15 12.34 45.61
C ASP A 645 31.89 13.18 45.36
N LEU A 646 31.86 14.01 44.31
CA LEU A 646 30.64 14.74 43.93
C LEU A 646 29.49 13.79 43.56
N ILE A 647 29.78 12.69 42.85
CA ILE A 647 28.79 11.66 42.52
C ILE A 647 28.26 10.95 43.77
N LYS A 648 29.12 10.69 44.79
CA LYS A 648 28.67 10.15 46.09
C LYS A 648 27.71 11.11 46.80
N VAL A 649 28.02 12.41 46.79
CA VAL A 649 27.15 13.45 47.39
C VAL A 649 25.84 13.58 46.62
N GLU A 650 25.86 13.59 45.29
CA GLU A 650 24.65 13.62 44.45
C GLU A 650 23.75 12.42 44.74
N LYS A 651 24.32 11.20 44.78
CA LYS A 651 23.58 9.98 45.11
C LYS A 651 22.98 10.03 46.52
N TYR A 652 23.75 10.46 47.52
CA TYR A 652 23.28 10.58 48.90
C TYR A 652 22.12 11.59 49.03
N LEU A 653 22.25 12.77 48.43
CA LEU A 653 21.20 13.80 48.47
C LEU A 653 19.94 13.39 47.70
N THR A 654 20.07 12.54 46.67
CA THR A 654 18.93 11.98 45.91
C THR A 654 18.00 11.11 46.79
N GLU A 655 18.47 10.59 47.92
CA GLU A 655 17.62 9.87 48.89
C GLU A 655 16.69 10.82 49.70
N PHE A 656 16.91 12.14 49.62
CA PHE A 656 16.15 13.16 50.37
C PHE A 656 15.45 14.21 49.48
N GLY A 657 15.97 14.49 48.28
CA GLY A 657 15.48 15.56 47.40
C GLY A 657 14.59 15.08 46.24
N SER A 658 13.80 16.00 45.67
CA SER A 658 13.14 15.75 44.37
C SER A 658 14.16 15.78 43.23
N ALA A 659 13.85 15.13 42.10
CA ALA A 659 14.71 15.16 40.91
C ALA A 659 14.98 16.60 40.41
N GLU A 660 13.98 17.48 40.51
CA GLU A 660 14.09 18.93 40.26
C GLU A 660 15.13 19.59 41.21
N SER A 661 15.00 19.40 42.52
CA SER A 661 15.93 19.94 43.51
C SER A 661 17.36 19.41 43.32
N MET A 662 17.51 18.14 42.94
CA MET A 662 18.81 17.54 42.62
C MET A 662 19.41 18.10 41.34
N ASN A 663 18.61 18.27 40.28
CA ASN A 663 19.02 18.90 39.03
C ASN A 663 19.42 20.37 39.24
N GLN A 664 18.69 21.12 40.07
CA GLN A 664 19.04 22.49 40.44
C GLN A 664 20.34 22.54 41.26
N TRP A 665 20.52 21.64 42.24
CA TRP A 665 21.74 21.54 43.04
C TRP A 665 22.97 21.21 42.18
N ARG A 666 22.86 20.22 41.28
CA ARG A 666 23.92 19.88 40.31
C ARG A 666 24.24 21.06 39.40
N SER A 667 23.22 21.66 38.78
CA SER A 667 23.36 22.82 37.89
C SER A 667 24.11 23.97 38.58
N ALA A 668 23.69 24.37 39.77
CA ALA A 668 24.33 25.44 40.53
C ALA A 668 25.77 25.10 40.95
N THR A 669 26.01 23.88 41.44
CA THR A 669 27.35 23.42 41.89
C THR A 669 28.35 23.40 40.73
N LEU A 670 27.94 22.90 39.56
CA LEU A 670 28.81 22.82 38.38
C LEU A 670 28.98 24.19 37.70
N ALA A 671 27.99 25.09 37.77
CA ALA A 671 28.13 26.48 37.31
C ALA A 671 29.19 27.25 38.11
N ILE A 672 29.22 27.07 39.44
CA ILE A 672 30.29 27.64 40.30
C ILE A 672 31.66 27.14 39.85
N LEU A 673 31.84 25.83 39.62
CA LEU A 673 33.11 25.29 39.11
C LEU A 673 33.48 25.86 37.74
N ARG A 674 32.54 25.96 36.81
CA ARG A 674 32.75 26.53 35.47
C ARG A 674 33.22 27.98 35.51
N LYS A 675 32.62 28.79 36.39
CA LYS A 675 32.75 30.25 36.43
C LYS A 675 33.88 30.74 37.33
N GLU A 676 34.05 30.14 38.51
CA GLU A 676 34.95 30.63 39.57
C GLU A 676 36.27 29.84 39.63
N ALA A 677 36.33 28.64 39.05
CA ALA A 677 37.53 27.79 39.06
C ALA A 677 38.28 27.62 37.72
N PRO A 678 38.14 28.44 36.64
CA PRO A 678 38.71 28.12 35.33
C PRO A 678 40.24 27.94 35.35
N GLN A 679 40.97 28.72 36.15
CA GLN A 679 42.42 28.55 36.35
C GLN A 679 42.78 27.23 37.06
N LYS A 680 41.96 26.78 38.02
CA LYS A 680 42.17 25.51 38.73
C LYS A 680 41.89 24.31 37.80
N LEU A 681 40.85 24.42 36.97
CA LEU A 681 40.48 23.41 35.97
C LEU A 681 41.52 23.29 34.84
N GLN A 682 42.30 24.35 34.56
CA GLN A 682 43.16 24.45 33.37
C GLN A 682 44.19 23.33 33.26
N LYS A 683 44.83 22.92 34.37
CA LYS A 683 45.85 21.87 34.39
C LYS A 683 45.32 20.53 33.86
N GLU A 684 44.23 20.03 34.45
CA GLU A 684 43.65 18.76 34.06
C GLU A 684 42.93 18.85 32.70
N THR A 685 42.38 20.02 32.35
CA THR A 685 41.86 20.30 31.00
C THR A 685 42.95 20.13 29.92
N TYR A 686 44.14 20.67 30.18
CA TYR A 686 45.28 20.53 29.29
C TYR A 686 45.79 19.08 29.22
N ALA A 687 45.88 18.39 30.35
CA ALA A 687 46.26 16.97 30.40
C ALA A 687 45.33 16.07 29.57
N VAL A 688 44.00 16.25 29.67
CA VAL A 688 43.01 15.55 28.84
C VAL A 688 43.18 15.91 27.36
N THR A 689 43.43 17.19 27.05
CA THR A 689 43.60 17.66 25.67
C THR A 689 44.82 17.02 25.00
N GLU A 690 46.00 17.07 25.63
CA GLU A 690 47.20 16.44 25.07
C GLU A 690 47.11 14.90 25.06
N ALA A 691 46.40 14.28 26.00
CA ALA A 691 46.17 12.84 25.98
C ALA A 691 45.36 12.41 24.74
N ILE A 692 44.30 13.15 24.38
CA ILE A 692 43.51 12.89 23.17
C ILE A 692 44.35 13.13 21.92
N VAL A 693 45.06 14.28 21.82
CA VAL A 693 45.92 14.61 20.68
C VAL A 693 47.00 13.54 20.47
N LYS A 694 47.67 13.11 21.56
CA LYS A 694 48.65 12.03 21.54
C LYS A 694 48.04 10.70 21.10
N GLN A 695 46.88 10.31 21.64
CA GLN A 695 46.25 9.03 21.28
C GLN A 695 45.84 9.01 19.80
N VAL A 696 45.23 10.10 19.29
CA VAL A 696 44.87 10.24 17.87
C VAL A 696 46.12 10.17 16.97
N ASN A 697 47.19 10.92 17.29
CA ASN A 697 48.41 10.87 16.48
C ASN A 697 49.15 9.54 16.57
N THR A 698 49.08 8.82 17.69
CA THR A 698 49.68 7.49 17.83
C THR A 698 48.98 6.49 16.90
N VAL A 699 47.64 6.43 16.93
CA VAL A 699 46.87 5.53 16.05
C VAL A 699 47.03 5.95 14.58
N MET A 700 46.89 7.24 14.25
CA MET A 700 46.99 7.73 12.87
C MET A 700 48.41 7.60 12.27
N GLY A 701 49.45 7.67 13.10
CA GLY A 701 50.84 7.42 12.68
C GLY A 701 51.16 5.93 12.47
N ALA A 702 50.41 5.03 13.10
CA ALA A 702 50.54 3.58 12.90
C ALA A 702 49.76 3.06 11.68
N ILE A 703 48.63 3.69 11.32
CA ILE A 703 47.76 3.24 10.20
C ILE A 703 47.80 4.10 8.93
N SER A 704 48.48 5.25 8.91
CA SER A 704 48.50 6.13 7.73
C SER A 704 49.87 6.69 7.39
N ASP A 705 50.07 7.03 6.12
CA ASP A 705 51.30 7.63 5.61
C ASP A 705 51.50 9.12 5.97
N VAL A 706 50.54 9.74 6.68
CA VAL A 706 50.55 11.19 6.98
C VAL A 706 51.04 11.50 8.40
N GLN A 707 52.31 11.86 8.50
CA GLN A 707 52.99 12.32 9.72
C GLN A 707 52.23 13.43 10.47
N SER A 708 52.47 13.56 11.78
CA SER A 708 51.97 14.66 12.61
C SER A 708 52.58 16.00 12.22
N SER A 709 51.82 17.08 12.37
CA SER A 709 52.28 18.45 12.13
C SER A 709 51.63 19.41 13.12
N GLU A 710 52.40 20.39 13.60
CA GLU A 710 51.94 21.31 14.66
C GLU A 710 50.66 22.05 14.25
N THR A 711 50.47 22.35 12.97
CA THR A 711 49.24 22.97 12.45
C THR A 711 48.01 22.05 12.57
N ARG A 712 48.17 20.75 12.31
CA ARG A 712 47.09 19.75 12.45
C ARG A 712 46.76 19.53 13.93
N ASP A 713 47.79 19.47 14.76
CA ASP A 713 47.70 19.20 16.19
C ASP A 713 47.10 20.41 16.93
N GLN A 714 47.51 21.64 16.60
CA GLN A 714 46.90 22.86 17.12
C GLN A 714 45.43 23.01 16.69
N SER A 715 45.08 22.57 15.48
CA SER A 715 43.67 22.51 15.03
C SER A 715 42.87 21.46 15.81
N LEU A 716 43.47 20.29 16.10
CA LEU A 716 42.86 19.27 16.94
C LEU A 716 42.67 19.74 18.39
N ARG A 717 43.66 20.45 18.97
CA ARG A 717 43.55 21.09 20.31
C ARG A 717 42.39 22.08 20.37
N ALA A 718 42.23 22.94 19.37
CA ALA A 718 41.13 23.90 19.30
C ALA A 718 39.75 23.22 19.20
N PHE A 719 39.67 22.12 18.44
CA PHE A 719 38.46 21.30 18.31
C PHE A 719 38.12 20.53 19.60
N VAL A 720 39.12 19.95 20.28
CA VAL A 720 38.97 19.30 21.59
C VAL A 720 38.54 20.33 22.66
N ALA A 721 39.15 21.52 22.69
CA ALA A 721 38.75 22.59 23.60
C ALA A 721 37.28 23.03 23.38
N SER A 722 36.85 23.12 22.12
CA SER A 722 35.45 23.41 21.76
C SER A 722 34.49 22.31 22.22
N SER A 723 34.92 21.05 22.15
CA SER A 723 34.17 19.88 22.64
C SER A 723 34.07 19.86 24.17
N ILE A 724 35.14 20.21 24.88
CA ILE A 724 35.18 20.34 26.34
C ILE A 724 34.22 21.44 26.82
N GLU A 725 34.18 22.60 26.15
CA GLU A 725 33.27 23.67 26.54
C GLU A 725 31.80 23.31 26.28
N LEU A 726 31.49 22.56 25.21
CA LEU A 726 30.14 22.01 25.03
C LEU A 726 29.78 21.01 26.13
N ALA A 727 30.68 20.08 26.48
CA ALA A 727 30.45 19.10 27.54
C ALA A 727 30.21 19.77 28.90
N ARG A 728 30.99 20.81 29.26
CA ARG A 728 30.73 21.63 30.45
C ARG A 728 29.38 22.33 30.39
N LEU A 729 29.05 22.94 29.26
CA LEU A 729 27.80 23.67 29.08
C LEU A 729 26.57 22.77 29.25
N LEU A 730 26.61 21.55 28.70
CA LEU A 730 25.57 20.52 28.88
C LEU A 730 25.43 20.10 30.36
N ARG A 731 26.54 19.95 31.09
CA ARG A 731 26.55 19.52 32.50
C ARG A 731 26.04 20.57 33.49
N VAL A 732 26.13 21.88 33.17
CA VAL A 732 25.59 22.96 34.03
C VAL A 732 24.10 23.25 33.82
N GLN A 733 23.43 22.61 32.86
CA GLN A 733 21.99 22.78 32.67
C GLN A 733 21.19 22.07 33.78
N LYS A 734 19.97 22.55 34.05
CA LYS A 734 19.02 21.86 34.92
C LYS A 734 18.54 20.56 34.27
N ALA A 735 18.09 20.61 33.02
CA ALA A 735 17.74 19.44 32.21
C ALA A 735 18.92 18.44 32.11
N VAL A 736 18.63 17.14 32.00
CA VAL A 736 19.65 16.08 31.99
C VAL A 736 20.01 15.71 30.56
N PHE A 737 21.09 16.30 30.05
CA PHE A 737 21.61 15.99 28.73
C PHE A 737 22.51 14.74 28.73
N SER A 738 22.31 13.88 27.72
CA SER A 738 23.07 12.66 27.47
C SER A 738 23.59 12.67 26.02
N VAL A 739 24.89 12.46 25.84
CA VAL A 739 25.50 12.35 24.50
C VAL A 739 25.49 10.88 24.10
N ILE A 740 24.91 10.57 22.92
CA ILE A 740 24.72 9.20 22.46
C ILE A 740 25.60 8.87 21.25
N MET A 741 26.21 7.69 21.30
CA MET A 741 27.01 7.14 20.21
C MET A 741 26.95 5.60 20.31
N PRO A 742 26.00 4.92 19.63
CA PRO A 742 25.91 3.46 19.69
C PRO A 742 27.22 2.81 19.22
N SER A 743 27.51 1.61 19.71
CA SER A 743 28.54 0.77 19.09
C SER A 743 27.94 0.05 17.89
N ILE A 744 28.73 -0.17 16.85
CA ILE A 744 28.34 -0.93 15.66
C ILE A 744 29.25 -2.14 15.63
N GLU A 745 28.72 -3.28 16.05
CA GLU A 745 29.47 -4.53 16.17
C GLU A 745 29.37 -5.34 14.89
N ALA A 746 30.48 -5.84 14.35
CA ALA A 746 30.51 -6.55 13.06
C ALA A 746 29.72 -7.88 13.01
N HIS A 747 29.15 -8.31 14.14
CA HIS A 747 28.31 -9.51 14.27
C HIS A 747 26.81 -9.20 14.51
N GLN A 748 26.43 -7.93 14.67
CA GLN A 748 25.06 -7.50 14.94
C GLN A 748 24.61 -6.47 13.90
N ARG A 749 23.52 -6.79 13.18
CA ARG A 749 22.87 -5.82 12.30
C ARG A 749 22.26 -4.68 13.12
N THR A 750 22.68 -3.46 12.84
CA THR A 750 22.12 -2.24 13.44
C THR A 750 21.49 -1.41 12.34
N MET A 751 20.16 -1.31 12.33
CA MET A 751 19.40 -0.61 11.30
C MET A 751 19.38 0.90 11.54
N PHE A 752 19.16 1.68 10.49
CA PHE A 752 18.95 3.13 10.58
C PHE A 752 17.67 3.48 11.35
N ASP A 753 17.77 4.41 12.29
CA ASP A 753 16.62 4.99 13.00
C ASP A 753 16.43 6.45 12.60
N ALA A 754 15.33 6.74 11.88
CA ALA A 754 14.99 8.07 11.42
C ALA A 754 14.61 9.05 12.56
N GLU A 755 14.29 8.58 13.77
CA GLU A 755 14.07 9.46 14.93
C GLU A 755 15.41 10.01 15.43
N THR A 756 16.36 9.13 15.76
CA THR A 756 17.61 9.52 16.43
C THR A 756 18.81 9.75 15.51
N MET A 757 18.75 9.42 14.22
CA MET A 757 19.93 9.42 13.32
C MET A 757 19.76 10.26 12.03
N GLU A 758 20.89 10.75 11.50
CA GLU A 758 21.02 11.40 10.19
C GLU A 758 22.13 10.71 9.37
N ASP A 759 21.85 10.37 8.11
CA ASP A 759 22.84 9.74 7.21
C ASP A 759 23.83 10.77 6.65
N VAL A 760 25.08 10.36 6.41
CA VAL A 760 26.13 11.17 5.78
C VAL A 760 26.66 10.60 4.45
N GLY A 761 26.09 9.50 3.96
CA GLY A 761 26.34 8.98 2.62
C GLY A 761 25.65 9.82 1.54
N GLY A 762 24.44 10.30 1.81
CA GLY A 762 23.60 11.03 0.85
C GLY A 762 22.77 10.11 -0.05
N GLU A 763 22.38 8.96 0.51
CA GLU A 763 21.47 7.98 -0.11
C GLU A 763 20.02 8.49 -0.07
N ASP A 764 19.10 7.79 -0.77
CA ASP A 764 17.71 8.24 -0.91
C ASP A 764 16.90 8.07 0.38
N GLU A 765 16.37 9.17 0.94
CA GLU A 765 15.73 9.24 2.26
C GLU A 765 14.57 8.25 2.42
N ASP A 766 13.79 8.05 1.34
CA ASP A 766 12.65 7.12 1.31
C ASP A 766 13.08 5.66 1.60
N THR A 767 14.35 5.30 1.35
CA THR A 767 14.88 3.92 1.53
C THR A 767 15.72 3.73 2.79
N LEU A 768 16.13 4.80 3.48
CA LEU A 768 17.11 4.72 4.57
C LEU A 768 16.69 3.77 5.70
N HIS A 769 15.39 3.70 6.01
CA HIS A 769 14.84 2.92 7.11
C HIS A 769 15.04 1.39 6.98
N GLU A 770 15.30 0.87 5.77
CA GLU A 770 15.64 -0.54 5.55
C GLU A 770 17.16 -0.82 5.55
N ARG A 771 18.01 0.20 5.73
CA ARG A 771 19.47 0.08 5.58
C ARG A 771 20.21 -0.21 6.90
N GLU A 772 21.27 -0.99 6.79
CA GLU A 772 22.20 -1.32 7.88
C GLU A 772 23.29 -0.24 8.02
N ILE A 773 23.60 0.18 9.26
CA ILE A 773 24.62 1.18 9.58
C ILE A 773 26.00 0.53 9.58
N ARG A 774 26.96 1.11 8.84
CA ARG A 774 28.36 0.68 8.83
C ARG A 774 29.20 1.29 9.96
N CYS A 775 28.93 2.55 10.31
CA CYS A 775 29.57 3.24 11.44
C CYS A 775 28.83 4.50 11.87
N VAL A 776 28.98 4.87 13.15
CA VAL A 776 28.64 6.21 13.67
C VAL A 776 29.81 7.16 13.40
N THR A 777 29.57 8.24 12.66
CA THR A 777 30.58 9.24 12.28
C THR A 777 30.61 10.45 13.23
N PHE A 778 29.51 10.73 13.94
CA PHE A 778 29.46 11.73 15.00
C PHE A 778 28.35 11.43 16.03
N PRO A 779 28.57 11.66 17.34
CA PRO A 779 27.54 11.49 18.36
C PRO A 779 26.34 12.44 18.20
N GLY A 780 25.20 12.04 18.77
CA GLY A 780 24.00 12.87 18.95
C GLY A 780 23.84 13.36 20.40
N ILE A 781 22.83 14.18 20.66
CA ILE A 781 22.44 14.68 21.98
C ILE A 781 20.97 14.35 22.24
N ILE A 782 20.70 13.70 23.37
CA ILE A 782 19.36 13.54 23.95
C ILE A 782 19.25 14.40 25.20
N LYS A 783 18.09 15.02 25.42
CA LYS A 783 17.70 15.70 26.66
C LYS A 783 16.59 14.91 27.34
N ASN A 784 16.76 14.66 28.64
CA ASN A 784 15.74 14.08 29.49
C ASN A 784 15.18 15.17 30.42
N GLY A 785 13.86 15.30 30.43
CA GLY A 785 13.12 16.36 31.13
C GLY A 785 12.95 17.66 30.33
N ASP A 786 12.21 18.59 30.91
CA ASP A 786 12.02 19.95 30.37
C ASP A 786 13.15 20.91 30.81
N GLU A 787 13.02 22.21 30.51
CA GLU A 787 14.06 23.23 30.81
C GLU A 787 14.41 23.35 32.30
N ASN A 788 13.49 22.96 33.19
CA ASN A 788 13.72 22.97 34.64
C ASN A 788 14.37 21.68 35.13
N GLY A 789 14.51 20.66 34.28
CA GLY A 789 14.86 19.30 34.70
C GLY A 789 13.73 18.59 35.44
N GLU A 790 12.49 19.04 35.28
CA GLU A 790 11.30 18.30 35.69
C GLU A 790 10.97 17.21 34.66
N ARG A 791 9.95 16.38 34.94
CA ARG A 791 9.31 15.48 33.95
C ARG A 791 10.28 14.55 33.20
N GLY A 792 11.22 13.91 33.89
CA GLY A 792 12.26 13.04 33.29
C GLY A 792 11.81 11.83 32.45
N HIS A 793 10.51 11.65 32.21
CA HIS A 793 9.96 10.76 31.18
C HIS A 793 9.95 11.38 29.77
N LEU A 794 10.01 12.72 29.68
CA LEU A 794 10.17 13.44 28.42
C LEU A 794 11.59 13.24 27.90
N ARG A 795 11.71 12.78 26.65
CA ARG A 795 12.97 12.51 25.95
C ARG A 795 12.96 13.27 24.62
N ASN A 796 13.82 14.28 24.47
CA ASN A 796 13.94 15.08 23.26
C ASN A 796 15.27 14.77 22.53
N VAL A 797 15.25 14.67 21.20
CA VAL A 797 16.45 14.51 20.37
C VAL A 797 16.92 15.90 19.94
N VAL A 798 17.92 16.43 20.64
CA VAL A 798 18.45 17.79 20.47
C VAL A 798 19.48 17.87 19.33
N ALA A 799 20.18 16.76 19.05
CA ALA A 799 20.97 16.58 17.85
C ALA A 799 20.97 15.09 17.48
N LYS A 800 20.75 14.76 16.20
CA LYS A 800 20.78 13.39 15.72
C LYS A 800 22.21 12.84 15.67
N VAL A 801 22.33 11.51 15.78
CA VAL A 801 23.57 10.76 15.59
C VAL A 801 23.90 10.74 14.10
N ARG A 802 25.12 11.12 13.72
CA ARG A 802 25.57 10.99 12.31
C ARG A 802 26.03 9.58 12.04
N VAL A 803 25.46 8.94 11.03
CA VAL A 803 25.77 7.57 10.64
C VAL A 803 26.10 7.46 9.16
N LEU A 804 26.87 6.45 8.80
CA LEU A 804 27.07 6.04 7.42
C LEU A 804 26.28 4.75 7.18
N CYS A 805 25.24 4.81 6.37
CA CYS A 805 24.50 3.62 5.95
C CYS A 805 25.32 2.76 4.97
N ALA A 806 24.87 1.54 4.72
CA ALA A 806 25.33 0.75 3.59
C ALA A 806 24.76 1.32 2.26
N PRO A 807 25.58 1.41 1.20
CA PRO A 807 25.08 1.55 -0.17
C PRO A 807 24.42 0.25 -0.63
N ASP A 808 23.57 0.36 -1.64
CA ASP A 808 22.84 -0.73 -2.32
C ASP A 808 23.76 -1.70 -3.11
#